data_AF-A0A1T4L3K3-F1
#
_entry.id   AF-A0A1T4L3K3-F1
#
_cell.length_a   1.000
_cell.length_b   1.000
_cell.length_c   1.000
_cell.angle_alpha   90.00
_cell.angle_beta   90.00
_cell.angle_gamma   90.00
#
_symmetry.space_group_name_H-M   'P 1'
#
loop_
_entity.id
_entity.type
_entity.pdbx_description
1 polymer ?
#
loop_
_entity_poly.entity_id
_entity_poly.type
_entity_poly.pdbx_seq_one_letter_code
_entity_poly.pdbx_strand_id
1 'polypeptide(L)'
;MSEDSKTKKESAFVKKTVQSFDSVKKYLMADDKRTTRRKLYSSIWAVVFGLIFASIIYMILGAAQGHGVGAFDFIKNVFKFSFDSNKQDSTAILFIFFGFAGLAVAIGFKSGLFNIGISGQMTMPAILFFAILVISGQDLKSISESYFIGMFFVFILGGALVAALSGILKAFFNVHEVISTIFLNWIIVFIYATLFDTTRGTFSQEHLKVLQENGSIINGQLIEIIIPEAFKWKFIYFGIALFFIVAIGMWFVYSRTTLGYKIKMIGLNKTNSKYVGINEKVTTILIMFLSGALAGIAGFFYIVFWLKAPSLQTVPVAIGFESIAVALIALNSPIGVIPSAALYGILYSSQDLFSVGRDGTPQLDSKYFPIVTGVIIFMTALSIIFYKFRIIDATRKYAVLFCHKEYWINFKNHHKLTFKNRTHKTWDKEENRFRSEWLENHSNDEKSLLSNQYKLALSKFKKQWFIDYKLAKKQNAVEIANLKNKYKENLKNLKAQLANDSANIKDKKNDDTYYALYIKHLQETNNLSDEFNKQYIDLYNKYNVLSYRQELRLIKRSQKPRLKEFSYYQKKYDTTVSKLILENAKADTKQLMNMYDEISKLKFELQRKRIDLGLGTYQDLVNKHKAQRRNTKLIYKSVKNEIFENFEIKYFKKPYKDLVVRYTPILDEKGENI
;
A
#
# COMPACT_ATOMS: atom_id res chain seq x y z
N MET A 1 -16.07 -10.20 31.26
CA MET A 1 -14.95 -10.38 30.32
C MET A 1 -13.67 -10.34 31.14
N SER A 2 -13.06 -11.50 31.39
CA SER A 2 -11.91 -11.63 32.30
C SER A 2 -10.67 -10.90 31.77
N GLU A 3 -9.84 -10.40 32.69
CA GLU A 3 -8.58 -9.68 32.43
C GLU A 3 -7.65 -10.43 31.45
N ASP A 4 -7.68 -11.76 31.47
CA ASP A 4 -6.94 -12.63 30.53
C ASP A 4 -7.32 -12.44 29.05
N SER A 5 -8.56 -12.02 28.78
CA SER A 5 -9.02 -11.73 27.41
C SER A 5 -8.57 -10.36 26.90
N LYS A 6 -8.31 -9.42 27.82
CA LYS A 6 -7.75 -8.09 27.53
C LYS A 6 -6.25 -8.19 27.27
N THR A 7 -5.50 -8.87 28.14
CA THR A 7 -4.03 -9.03 28.01
C THR A 7 -3.62 -9.80 26.74
N LYS A 8 -4.36 -10.85 26.36
CA LYS A 8 -4.14 -11.56 25.08
C LYS A 8 -4.49 -10.73 23.84
N LYS A 9 -5.52 -9.89 23.91
CA LYS A 9 -5.88 -8.98 22.80
C LYS A 9 -4.88 -7.85 22.65
N GLU A 10 -4.39 -7.29 23.75
CA GLU A 10 -3.35 -6.26 23.76
C GLU A 10 -2.02 -6.80 23.22
N SER A 11 -1.57 -8.00 23.65
CA SER A 11 -0.32 -8.58 23.12
C SER A 11 -0.40 -8.96 21.64
N ALA A 12 -1.57 -9.43 21.18
CA ALA A 12 -1.82 -9.72 19.77
C ALA A 12 -1.90 -8.45 18.92
N PHE A 13 -2.52 -7.39 19.44
CA PHE A 13 -2.56 -6.09 18.79
C PHE A 13 -1.16 -5.49 18.68
N VAL A 14 -0.38 -5.46 19.76
CA VAL A 14 1.01 -4.97 19.75
C VAL A 14 1.86 -5.79 18.78
N LYS A 15 1.80 -7.12 18.79
CA LYS A 15 2.52 -7.96 17.80
C LYS A 15 2.12 -7.65 16.36
N LYS A 16 0.84 -7.43 16.10
CA LYS A 16 0.32 -7.13 14.75
C LYS A 16 0.72 -5.73 14.29
N THR A 17 0.73 -4.76 15.20
CA THR A 17 1.19 -3.38 14.94
C THR A 17 2.69 -3.36 14.67
N VAL A 18 3.50 -4.03 15.49
CA VAL A 18 4.96 -4.16 15.27
C VAL A 18 5.27 -4.89 13.96
N GLN A 19 4.58 -5.99 13.64
CA GLN A 19 4.73 -6.68 12.35
C GLN A 19 4.33 -5.81 11.17
N SER A 20 3.26 -5.01 11.32
CA SER A 20 2.84 -4.04 10.30
C SER A 20 3.94 -3.01 10.04
N PHE A 21 4.51 -2.42 11.11
CA PHE A 21 5.63 -1.50 11.00
C PHE A 21 6.87 -2.14 10.38
N ASP A 22 7.22 -3.38 10.74
CA ASP A 22 8.34 -4.10 10.13
C ASP A 22 8.11 -4.39 8.65
N SER A 23 6.87 -4.70 8.25
CA SER A 23 6.53 -4.90 6.84
C SER A 23 6.53 -3.59 6.04
N VAL A 24 6.06 -2.48 6.62
CA VAL A 24 6.15 -1.13 6.02
C VAL A 24 7.62 -0.70 5.94
N LYS A 25 8.41 -0.92 7.00
CA LYS A 25 9.85 -0.66 7.06
C LYS A 25 10.59 -1.44 5.98
N LYS A 26 10.37 -2.76 5.86
CA LYS A 26 10.93 -3.58 4.78
C LYS A 26 10.49 -3.10 3.40
N TYR A 27 9.27 -2.58 3.26
CA TYR A 27 8.75 -2.06 2.00
C TYR A 27 9.37 -0.71 1.61
N LEU A 28 9.58 0.19 2.59
CA LEU A 28 10.26 1.48 2.41
C LEU A 28 11.77 1.33 2.19
N MET A 29 12.36 0.28 2.76
CA MET A 29 13.81 0.03 2.74
C MET A 29 14.27 -0.95 1.65
N ALA A 30 13.34 -1.64 0.98
CA ALA A 30 13.69 -2.58 -0.08
C ALA A 30 14.23 -1.86 -1.32
N ASP A 31 15.54 -1.93 -1.50
CA ASP A 31 16.20 -1.65 -2.77
C ASP A 31 15.83 -2.80 -3.74
N ASP A 32 14.61 -2.77 -4.30
CA ASP A 32 14.12 -3.83 -5.19
C ASP A 32 15.05 -3.94 -6.42
N LYS A 33 15.36 -5.17 -6.87
CA LYS A 33 16.35 -5.50 -7.92
C LYS A 33 16.04 -4.90 -9.31
N ARG A 34 15.05 -4.01 -9.44
CA ARG A 34 14.61 -3.50 -10.74
C ARG A 34 15.40 -2.26 -11.16
N THR A 35 15.53 -2.13 -12.48
CA THR A 35 16.26 -1.09 -13.22
C THR A 35 16.08 0.32 -12.66
N THR A 36 17.17 1.07 -12.50
CA THR A 36 17.26 2.47 -12.04
C THR A 36 16.23 3.40 -12.72
N ARG A 37 15.92 3.17 -14.00
CA ARG A 37 14.89 3.91 -14.75
C ARG A 37 13.50 3.87 -14.10
N ARG A 38 13.12 2.74 -13.49
CA ARG A 38 11.80 2.60 -12.85
C ARG A 38 11.67 3.42 -11.57
N LYS A 39 12.76 3.51 -10.82
CA LYS A 39 12.86 4.34 -9.61
C LYS A 39 12.68 5.81 -9.97
N LEU A 40 13.35 6.24 -11.04
CA LEU A 40 13.22 7.61 -11.54
C LEU A 40 11.79 7.94 -11.97
N TYR A 41 11.16 7.09 -12.80
CA TYR A 41 9.79 7.34 -13.24
C TYR A 41 8.78 7.38 -12.09
N SER A 42 8.93 6.53 -11.06
CA SER A 42 8.03 6.57 -9.91
C SER A 42 8.11 7.87 -9.13
N SER A 43 9.32 8.42 -8.95
CA SER A 43 9.52 9.71 -8.27
C SER A 43 8.96 10.86 -9.11
N ILE A 44 9.17 10.85 -10.43
CA ILE A 44 8.62 11.86 -11.33
C ILE A 44 7.08 11.84 -11.28
N TRP A 45 6.45 10.66 -11.39
CA TRP A 45 5.00 10.56 -11.31
C TRP A 45 4.45 11.06 -9.98
N ALA A 46 5.12 10.74 -8.86
CA ALA A 46 4.71 11.22 -7.55
C ALA A 46 4.76 12.75 -7.44
N VAL A 47 5.81 13.37 -7.96
CA VAL A 47 5.93 14.84 -8.01
C VAL A 47 4.85 15.44 -8.89
N VAL A 48 4.63 14.90 -10.09
CA VAL A 48 3.59 15.39 -11.03
C VAL A 48 2.20 15.31 -10.40
N PHE A 49 1.83 14.16 -9.82
CA PHE A 49 0.54 14.04 -9.14
C PHE A 49 0.47 14.95 -7.91
N GLY A 50 1.54 15.06 -7.12
CA GLY A 50 1.62 15.99 -5.99
C GLY A 50 1.33 17.44 -6.40
N LEU A 51 1.98 17.92 -7.46
CA LEU A 51 1.78 19.27 -7.98
C LEU A 51 0.37 19.47 -8.56
N ILE A 52 -0.19 18.46 -9.24
CA ILE A 52 -1.57 18.52 -9.75
C ILE A 52 -2.57 18.63 -8.59
N PHE A 53 -2.44 17.79 -7.57
CA PHE A 53 -3.31 17.83 -6.39
C PHE A 53 -3.15 19.14 -5.61
N ALA A 54 -1.92 19.61 -5.43
CA ALA A 54 -1.63 20.92 -4.85
C ALA A 54 -2.32 22.05 -5.62
N SER A 55 -2.25 22.01 -6.96
CA SER A 55 -2.87 23.01 -7.81
C SER A 55 -4.39 22.98 -7.76
N ILE A 56 -5.00 21.79 -7.68
CA ILE A 56 -6.45 21.64 -7.47
C ILE A 56 -6.86 22.24 -6.12
N ILE A 57 -6.10 22.00 -5.06
CA ILE A 57 -6.38 22.55 -3.72
C ILE A 57 -6.24 24.07 -3.75
N TYR A 58 -5.18 24.60 -4.36
CA TYR A 58 -4.97 26.03 -4.52
C TYR A 58 -6.13 26.69 -5.28
N MET A 59 -6.62 26.04 -6.35
CA MET A 59 -7.79 26.49 -7.11
C MET A 59 -9.08 26.49 -6.26
N ILE A 60 -9.32 25.44 -5.48
CA ILE A 60 -10.50 25.36 -4.60
C ILE A 60 -10.45 26.45 -3.52
N LEU A 61 -9.27 26.65 -2.90
CA LEU A 61 -9.08 27.67 -1.88
C LEU A 61 -9.22 29.08 -2.45
N GLY A 62 -8.66 29.33 -3.64
CA GLY A 62 -8.82 30.60 -4.35
C GLY A 62 -10.27 30.90 -4.69
N ALA A 63 -10.99 29.91 -5.22
CA ALA A 63 -12.42 30.03 -5.53
C ALA A 63 -13.28 30.29 -4.28
N ALA A 64 -12.96 29.64 -3.15
CA ALA A 64 -13.65 29.85 -1.88
C ALA A 64 -13.49 31.28 -1.33
N GLN A 65 -12.40 31.97 -1.71
CA GLN A 65 -12.15 33.37 -1.36
C GLN A 65 -12.63 34.37 -2.43
N GLY A 66 -13.36 33.91 -3.45
CA GLY A 66 -13.89 34.78 -4.51
C GLY A 66 -12.88 35.15 -5.60
N HIS A 67 -11.71 34.51 -5.64
CA HIS A 67 -10.72 34.73 -6.68
C HIS A 67 -10.81 33.63 -7.77
N GLY A 68 -10.90 34.03 -9.04
CA GLY A 68 -10.88 33.12 -10.18
C GLY A 68 -9.45 32.68 -10.49
N VAL A 69 -8.97 31.62 -9.84
CA VAL A 69 -7.61 31.09 -10.05
C VAL A 69 -7.64 29.90 -10.98
N GLY A 70 -6.78 29.88 -12.00
CA GLY A 70 -6.63 28.77 -12.91
C GLY A 70 -5.93 27.57 -12.28
N ALA A 71 -6.23 26.37 -12.81
CA ALA A 71 -5.68 25.11 -12.33
C ALA A 71 -4.15 24.94 -12.55
N PHE A 72 -3.47 25.89 -13.20
CA PHE A 72 -2.01 25.88 -13.39
C PHE A 72 -1.33 27.11 -12.77
N ASP A 73 -2.09 28.04 -12.21
CA ASP A 73 -1.55 29.29 -11.66
C ASP A 73 -0.69 29.04 -10.44
N PHE A 74 -1.02 28.03 -9.62
CA PHE A 74 -0.15 27.60 -8.52
C PHE A 74 1.27 27.32 -8.99
N ILE A 75 1.42 26.45 -9.99
CA ILE A 75 2.74 26.05 -10.51
C ILE A 75 3.43 27.27 -11.12
N LYS A 76 2.73 28.05 -11.95
CA LYS A 76 3.29 29.26 -12.57
C LYS A 76 3.80 30.26 -11.53
N ASN A 77 3.01 30.54 -10.50
CA ASN A 77 3.31 31.52 -9.47
C ASN A 77 4.46 31.07 -8.56
N VAL A 78 4.48 29.78 -8.18
CA VAL A 78 5.59 29.18 -7.43
C VAL A 78 6.91 29.36 -8.19
N PHE A 79 6.95 29.01 -9.48
CA PHE A 79 8.17 29.18 -10.27
C PHE A 79 8.53 30.65 -10.49
N LYS A 80 7.56 31.52 -10.82
CA LYS A 80 7.81 32.96 -11.00
C LYS A 80 8.41 33.59 -9.74
N PHE A 81 7.84 33.30 -8.58
CA PHE A 81 8.27 33.89 -7.31
C PHE A 81 9.65 33.39 -6.86
N SER A 82 9.91 32.10 -7.00
CA SER A 82 11.18 31.51 -6.52
C SER A 82 12.39 31.91 -7.36
N PHE A 83 12.19 32.31 -8.62
CA PHE A 83 13.24 32.82 -9.51
C PHE A 83 13.27 34.35 -9.64
N ASP A 84 12.40 35.06 -8.92
CA ASP A 84 12.45 36.53 -8.83
C ASP A 84 13.78 36.95 -8.18
N SER A 85 14.39 38.03 -8.69
CA SER A 85 15.72 38.51 -8.27
C SER A 85 15.82 38.72 -6.76
N ASN A 86 14.72 39.14 -6.12
CA ASN A 86 14.65 39.39 -4.68
C ASN A 86 14.56 38.12 -3.81
N LYS A 87 14.42 36.93 -4.43
CA LYS A 87 14.24 35.64 -3.75
C LYS A 87 15.27 34.59 -4.16
N GLN A 88 16.23 34.93 -5.03
CA GLN A 88 17.23 33.96 -5.48
C GLN A 88 18.13 33.47 -4.34
N ASP A 89 18.52 34.36 -3.43
CA ASP A 89 19.30 34.01 -2.23
C ASP A 89 18.54 33.02 -1.33
N SER A 90 17.25 33.29 -1.17
CA SER A 90 16.29 32.55 -0.38
C SER A 90 16.13 31.12 -0.88
N THR A 91 15.87 30.99 -2.18
CA THR A 91 15.76 29.72 -2.88
C THR A 91 17.07 28.93 -2.81
N ALA A 92 18.22 29.60 -2.95
CA ALA A 92 19.53 28.96 -2.88
C ALA A 92 19.84 28.42 -1.47
N ILE A 93 19.58 29.20 -0.41
CA ILE A 93 19.77 28.76 0.98
C ILE A 93 18.86 27.57 1.31
N LEU A 94 17.59 27.62 0.90
CA LEU A 94 16.65 26.52 1.10
C LEU A 94 17.02 25.27 0.30
N PHE A 95 17.55 25.43 -0.92
CA PHE A 95 18.10 24.33 -1.70
C PHE A 95 19.25 23.63 -0.97
N ILE A 96 20.20 24.40 -0.41
CA ILE A 96 21.30 23.87 0.38
C ILE A 96 20.76 23.14 1.63
N PHE A 97 19.84 23.77 2.36
CA PHE A 97 19.20 23.18 3.54
C PHE A 97 18.54 21.83 3.21
N PHE A 98 17.63 21.78 2.25
CA PHE A 98 16.94 20.55 1.88
C PHE A 98 17.89 19.52 1.28
N GLY A 99 18.96 19.96 0.63
CA GLY A 99 20.04 19.11 0.13
C GLY A 99 20.71 18.35 1.27
N PHE A 100 21.27 19.07 2.25
CA PHE A 100 21.96 18.44 3.37
C PHE A 100 21.02 17.71 4.33
N ALA A 101 19.86 18.27 4.66
CA ALA A 101 18.87 17.61 5.50
C ALA A 101 18.30 16.36 4.82
N GLY A 102 18.06 16.41 3.50
CA GLY A 102 17.64 15.25 2.71
C GLY A 102 18.72 14.15 2.66
N LEU A 103 19.99 14.51 2.51
CA LEU A 103 21.11 13.57 2.60
C LEU A 103 21.23 12.95 4.00
N ALA A 104 21.02 13.75 5.05
CA ALA A 104 21.00 13.30 6.44
C ALA A 104 19.94 12.22 6.67
N VAL A 105 18.70 12.43 6.19
CA VAL A 105 17.67 11.39 6.30
C VAL A 105 17.98 10.19 5.40
N ALA A 106 18.47 10.44 4.18
CA ALA A 106 18.75 9.38 3.20
C ALA A 106 19.81 8.38 3.71
N ILE A 107 20.87 8.83 4.40
CA ILE A 107 21.88 7.93 4.98
C ILE A 107 21.29 7.05 6.08
N GLY A 108 20.42 7.62 6.94
CA GLY A 108 19.67 6.87 7.93
C GLY A 108 18.84 5.78 7.27
N PHE A 109 17.96 6.15 6.33
CA PHE A 109 17.06 5.20 5.67
C PHE A 109 17.81 4.12 4.88
N LYS A 110 18.93 4.47 4.24
CA LYS A 110 19.78 3.51 3.51
C LYS A 110 20.34 2.41 4.42
N SER A 111 20.60 2.75 5.68
CA SER A 111 21.14 1.83 6.69
C SER A 111 20.10 1.03 7.47
N GLY A 112 18.81 1.31 7.27
CA GLY A 112 17.75 0.71 8.07
C GLY A 112 17.38 1.45 9.36
N LEU A 113 17.94 2.65 9.57
CA LEU A 113 17.64 3.53 10.69
C LEU A 113 16.67 4.63 10.26
N PHE A 114 15.73 5.00 11.12
CA PHE A 114 14.74 6.02 10.82
C PHE A 114 14.97 7.26 11.72
N ASN A 115 15.80 8.19 11.26
CA ASN A 115 16.17 9.40 12.00
C ASN A 115 15.14 10.52 11.76
N ILE A 116 14.24 10.74 12.71
CA ILE A 116 13.28 11.87 12.72
C ILE A 116 13.89 13.09 13.45
N GLY A 117 15.11 12.95 13.94
CA GLY A 117 15.78 13.90 14.83
C GLY A 117 16.39 15.11 14.13
N ILE A 118 16.20 15.27 12.82
CA ILE A 118 16.84 16.33 12.02
C ILE A 118 16.52 17.72 12.60
N SER A 119 15.27 17.92 13.05
CA SER A 119 14.83 19.15 13.72
C SER A 119 15.65 19.47 14.98
N GLY A 120 15.81 18.54 15.92
CA GLY A 120 16.63 18.76 17.11
C GLY A 120 18.13 18.83 16.80
N GLN A 121 18.61 18.01 15.86
CA GLN A 121 20.01 17.96 15.44
C GLN A 121 20.49 19.26 14.78
N MET A 122 19.59 20.05 14.18
CA MET A 122 19.90 21.41 13.73
C MET A 122 19.72 22.47 14.82
N THR A 123 18.76 22.29 15.73
CA THR A 123 18.45 23.29 16.77
C THR A 123 19.48 23.30 17.89
N MET A 124 19.99 22.15 18.33
CA MET A 124 21.01 22.11 19.39
C MET A 124 22.29 22.89 19.06
N PRO A 125 22.92 22.72 17.88
CA PRO A 125 24.05 23.57 17.53
C PRO A 125 23.68 25.05 17.39
N ALA A 126 22.44 25.40 17.05
CA ALA A 126 21.99 26.79 17.06
C ALA A 126 21.91 27.37 18.48
N ILE A 127 21.49 26.58 19.47
CA ILE A 127 21.57 26.97 20.90
C ILE A 127 23.02 27.34 21.24
N LEU A 128 23.97 26.48 20.88
CA LEU A 128 25.39 26.72 21.13
C LEU A 128 25.89 27.97 20.39
N PHE A 129 25.53 28.14 19.13
CA PHE A 129 25.88 29.32 18.33
C PHE A 129 25.41 30.62 18.98
N PHE A 130 24.12 30.71 19.32
CA PHE A 130 23.57 31.92 19.93
C PHE A 130 24.08 32.14 21.35
N ALA A 131 24.28 31.08 22.14
CA ALA A 131 24.88 31.18 23.47
C ALA A 131 26.32 31.72 23.40
N ILE A 132 27.15 31.18 22.50
CA ILE A 132 28.53 31.65 22.29
C ILE A 132 28.53 33.09 21.79
N LEU A 133 27.61 33.44 20.89
CA LEU A 133 27.48 34.81 20.37
C LEU A 133 27.15 35.80 21.49
N VAL A 134 26.19 35.46 22.37
CA VAL A 134 25.83 36.28 23.54
C VAL A 134 27.00 36.38 24.53
N ILE A 135 27.65 35.26 24.87
CA ILE A 135 28.76 35.22 25.85
C ILE A 135 30.00 35.97 25.35
N SER A 136 30.29 35.88 24.06
CA SER A 136 31.47 36.51 23.45
C SER A 136 31.30 38.03 23.25
N GLY A 137 30.09 38.57 23.39
CA GLY A 137 29.80 39.99 23.24
C GLY A 137 30.14 40.53 21.84
N GLN A 138 30.15 39.66 20.82
CA GLN A 138 30.49 40.07 19.45
C GLN A 138 29.47 41.06 18.90
N ASP A 139 29.96 42.09 18.22
CA ASP A 139 29.11 43.04 17.52
C ASP A 139 28.46 42.37 16.30
N LEU A 140 27.13 42.38 16.29
CA LEU A 140 26.31 41.77 15.24
C LEU A 140 26.47 42.44 13.88
N LYS A 141 26.93 43.69 13.84
CA LYS A 141 27.24 44.41 12.60
C LYS A 141 28.59 44.00 12.01
N SER A 142 29.50 43.42 12.80
CA SER A 142 30.89 43.19 12.40
C SER A 142 31.41 41.78 12.75
N ILE A 143 30.56 40.75 12.62
CA ILE A 143 30.99 39.35 12.79
C ILE A 143 31.99 38.98 11.68
N SER A 144 33.20 38.55 12.09
CA SER A 144 34.27 38.17 11.18
C SER A 144 33.97 36.91 10.37
N GLU A 145 34.53 36.81 9.15
CA GLU A 145 34.37 35.60 8.31
C GLU A 145 34.87 34.33 9.04
N SER A 146 35.95 34.44 9.83
CA SER A 146 36.53 33.34 10.60
C SER A 146 35.60 32.83 11.70
N TYR A 147 34.79 33.71 12.32
CA TYR A 147 33.80 33.32 13.31
C TYR A 147 32.73 32.41 12.68
N PHE A 148 32.20 32.76 11.51
CA PHE A 148 31.22 31.93 10.81
C PHE A 148 31.80 30.56 10.40
N ILE A 149 33.08 30.50 10.01
CA ILE A 149 33.76 29.23 9.72
C ILE A 149 33.88 28.39 10.99
N GLY A 150 34.29 28.97 12.12
CA GLY A 150 34.34 28.28 13.40
C GLY A 150 32.97 27.73 13.81
N MET A 151 31.94 28.56 13.67
CA MET A 151 30.56 28.18 13.98
C MET A 151 30.00 27.13 13.03
N PHE A 152 30.41 27.12 11.76
CA PHE A 152 30.07 26.05 10.83
C PHE A 152 30.53 24.67 11.34
N PHE A 153 31.73 24.57 11.91
CA PHE A 153 32.20 23.32 12.54
C PHE A 153 31.46 23.01 13.85
N VAL A 154 31.10 24.02 14.65
CA VAL A 154 30.23 23.83 15.83
C VAL A 154 28.88 23.23 15.41
N PHE A 155 28.32 23.69 14.29
CA PHE A 155 27.09 23.12 13.74
C PHE A 155 27.23 21.66 13.33
N ILE A 156 28.30 21.33 12.61
CA ILE A 156 28.62 19.95 12.23
C ILE A 156 28.74 19.05 13.48
N LEU A 157 29.58 19.44 14.44
CA LEU A 157 29.86 18.63 15.62
C LEU A 157 28.65 18.53 16.55
N GLY A 158 27.96 19.64 16.81
CA GLY A 158 26.78 19.67 17.66
C GLY A 158 25.66 18.78 17.12
N GLY A 159 25.37 18.86 15.81
CA GLY A 159 24.40 17.97 15.17
C GLY A 159 24.83 16.51 15.21
N ALA A 160 26.12 16.24 14.94
CA ALA A 160 26.67 14.88 14.92
C ALA A 160 26.60 14.22 16.31
N LEU A 161 26.94 14.94 17.38
CA LEU A 161 26.92 14.43 18.76
C LEU A 161 25.49 14.14 19.24
N VAL A 162 24.53 15.02 18.94
CA VAL A 162 23.11 14.79 19.28
C VAL A 162 22.57 13.55 18.58
N ALA A 163 22.87 13.38 17.30
CA ALA A 163 22.44 12.20 16.57
C ALA A 163 23.16 10.93 17.08
N ALA A 164 24.46 11.02 17.35
CA ALA A 164 25.24 9.92 17.92
C ALA A 164 24.69 9.46 19.27
N LEU A 165 24.17 10.37 20.11
CA LEU A 165 23.49 10.00 21.35
C LEU A 165 22.31 9.05 21.11
N SER A 166 21.45 9.34 20.12
CA SER A 166 20.38 8.41 19.72
C SER A 166 20.95 7.09 19.17
N GLY A 167 22.05 7.16 18.42
CA GLY A 167 22.78 5.98 17.94
C GLY A 167 23.34 5.10 19.06
N ILE A 168 23.88 5.69 20.12
CA ILE A 168 24.38 5.02 21.33
C ILE A 168 23.23 4.36 22.07
N LEU A 169 22.13 5.07 22.27
CA LEU A 169 20.90 4.52 22.88
C LEU A 169 20.38 3.31 22.09
N LYS A 170 20.43 3.37 20.76
CA LYS A 170 20.06 2.24 19.91
C LYS A 170 21.05 1.07 20.04
N ALA A 171 22.35 1.36 19.96
CA ALA A 171 23.41 0.36 19.87
C ALA A 171 23.63 -0.42 21.19
N PHE A 172 23.53 0.26 22.34
CA PHE A 172 23.82 -0.33 23.65
C PHE A 172 22.56 -0.69 24.43
N PHE A 173 21.52 0.14 24.36
CA PHE A 173 20.30 -0.02 25.16
C PHE A 173 19.10 -0.52 24.34
N ASN A 174 19.29 -0.79 23.04
CA ASN A 174 18.26 -1.27 22.12
C ASN A 174 16.99 -0.37 22.08
N VAL A 175 17.12 0.91 22.42
CA VAL A 175 16.04 1.89 22.33
C VAL A 175 15.68 2.11 20.87
N HIS A 176 14.40 2.16 20.53
CA HIS A 176 14.00 2.39 19.14
C HIS A 176 14.41 3.80 18.68
N GLU A 177 15.15 3.88 17.58
CA GLU A 177 15.77 5.11 17.07
C GLU A 177 14.73 6.22 16.76
N VAL A 178 13.57 5.82 16.28
CA VAL A 178 12.42 6.72 16.06
C VAL A 178 12.00 7.42 17.35
N ILE A 179 11.87 6.66 18.44
CA ILE A 179 11.37 7.17 19.72
C ILE A 179 12.42 8.09 20.34
N SER A 180 13.69 7.66 20.36
CA SER A 180 14.76 8.47 20.96
C SER A 180 14.99 9.78 20.19
N THR A 181 14.90 9.77 18.86
CA THR A 181 15.02 11.00 18.07
C THR A 181 13.85 11.96 18.23
N ILE A 182 12.60 11.46 18.30
CA ILE A 182 11.44 12.30 18.58
C ILE A 182 11.56 12.96 19.97
N PHE A 183 11.90 12.20 21.01
CA PHE A 183 12.04 12.77 22.35
C PHE A 183 13.21 13.75 22.44
N LEU A 184 14.34 13.46 21.80
CA LEU A 184 15.47 14.39 21.77
C LEU A 184 15.11 15.73 21.12
N ASN A 185 14.27 15.75 20.06
CA ASN A 185 13.79 17.00 19.48
C ASN A 185 13.07 17.87 20.53
N TRP A 186 12.18 17.27 21.32
CA TRP A 186 11.45 17.99 22.37
C TRP A 186 12.34 18.44 23.52
N ILE A 187 13.26 17.58 23.97
CA ILE A 187 14.24 17.95 25.01
C ILE A 187 15.03 19.18 24.58
N ILE A 188 15.51 19.21 23.33
CA ILE A 188 16.28 20.33 22.78
C ILE A 188 15.44 21.60 22.69
N VAL A 189 14.18 21.49 22.27
CA VAL A 189 13.25 22.63 22.24
C VAL A 189 13.00 23.19 23.64
N PHE A 190 12.83 22.33 24.65
CA PHE A 190 12.65 22.81 26.02
C PHE A 190 13.94 23.42 26.58
N ILE A 191 15.11 22.87 26.27
CA ILE A 191 16.39 23.50 26.61
C ILE A 191 16.50 24.89 25.96
N TYR A 192 16.19 24.99 24.66
CA TYR A 192 16.15 26.26 23.92
C TYR A 192 15.22 27.25 24.63
N ALA A 193 13.97 26.84 24.88
CA ALA A 193 12.96 27.67 25.51
C ALA A 193 13.39 28.14 26.91
N THR A 194 14.01 27.27 27.72
CA THR A 194 14.49 27.66 29.06
C THR A 194 15.66 28.62 29.04
N LEU A 195 16.59 28.47 28.09
CA LEU A 195 17.79 29.32 28.02
C LEU A 195 17.51 30.70 27.45
N PHE A 196 16.64 30.77 26.45
CA PHE A 196 16.31 31.99 25.71
C PHE A 196 14.92 32.56 26.05
N ASP A 197 14.30 32.11 27.15
CA ASP A 197 13.08 32.74 27.68
C ASP A 197 13.35 34.22 27.96
N THR A 198 12.50 35.09 27.41
CA THR A 198 12.63 36.54 27.51
C THR A 198 12.49 37.06 28.93
N THR A 199 11.83 36.31 29.82
CA THR A 199 11.51 36.74 31.19
C THR A 199 12.43 36.16 32.25
N ARG A 200 12.86 34.90 32.09
CA ARG A 200 13.58 34.15 33.14
C ARG A 200 14.80 33.38 32.61
N GLY A 201 15.08 33.46 31.31
CA GLY A 201 16.15 32.69 30.68
C GLY A 201 17.53 33.19 31.11
N THR A 202 18.52 32.28 31.10
CA THR A 202 19.93 32.64 31.34
C THR A 202 20.42 33.69 30.34
N PHE A 203 19.94 33.63 29.10
CA PHE A 203 20.20 34.61 28.04
C PHE A 203 18.98 35.52 27.83
N SER A 204 18.35 36.01 28.91
CA SER A 204 17.16 36.88 28.87
C SER A 204 17.43 38.25 28.22
N GLN A 205 16.38 39.07 28.15
CA GLN A 205 16.36 40.41 27.53
C GLN A 205 17.54 41.33 27.92
N GLU A 206 18.14 41.22 29.11
CA GLU A 206 19.31 42.04 29.48
C GLU A 206 20.59 41.65 28.74
N HIS A 207 20.85 40.35 28.54
CA HIS A 207 21.97 39.89 27.73
C HIS A 207 21.69 40.03 26.22
N LEU A 208 20.42 39.96 25.83
CA LEU A 208 19.96 40.24 24.47
C LEU A 208 19.92 41.75 24.17
N LYS A 209 19.87 42.65 25.16
CA LYS A 209 19.96 44.12 24.98
C LYS A 209 21.33 44.57 24.48
N VAL A 210 22.41 43.91 24.90
CA VAL A 210 23.76 44.11 24.34
C VAL A 210 23.77 43.82 22.82
N LEU A 211 22.92 42.89 22.38
CA LEU A 211 22.68 42.60 20.97
C LEU A 211 21.69 43.57 20.30
N GLN A 212 20.85 44.28 21.05
CA GLN A 212 19.93 45.32 20.53
C GLN A 212 20.66 46.63 20.18
N GLU A 213 21.67 47.03 20.96
CA GLU A 213 22.48 48.23 20.68
C GLU A 213 23.33 48.06 19.41
N ASN A 214 23.72 46.82 19.12
CA ASN A 214 24.60 46.44 18.01
C ASN A 214 23.86 45.84 16.80
N GLY A 215 22.54 45.61 16.85
CA GLY A 215 21.73 45.09 15.74
C GLY A 215 20.87 46.16 15.05
N SER A 216 20.15 45.80 13.98
CA SER A 216 19.10 46.65 13.40
C SER A 216 17.75 46.38 14.06
N ILE A 217 17.10 47.43 14.58
CA ILE A 217 15.74 47.36 15.11
C ILE A 217 14.77 47.56 13.93
N ILE A 218 14.00 46.53 13.58
CA ILE A 218 12.87 46.66 12.63
C ILE A 218 11.60 46.24 13.36
N ASN A 219 10.62 47.14 13.46
CA ASN A 219 9.27 46.89 14.00
C ASN A 219 9.20 46.32 15.44
N GLY A 220 10.09 46.76 16.33
CA GLY A 220 9.96 46.51 17.77
C GLY A 220 10.20 45.05 18.22
N GLN A 221 10.63 44.16 17.33
CA GLN A 221 11.03 42.79 17.69
C GLN A 221 12.21 42.27 16.86
N LEU A 222 13.20 41.79 17.63
CA LEU A 222 14.28 40.85 17.32
C LEU A 222 15.56 41.34 16.63
N ILE A 223 16.63 40.77 17.19
CA ILE A 223 18.05 40.88 16.91
C ILE A 223 18.35 40.08 15.63
N GLU A 224 18.46 40.75 14.49
CA GLU A 224 18.87 40.12 13.24
C GLU A 224 20.39 40.21 13.08
N ILE A 225 21.05 39.08 12.83
CA ILE A 225 22.46 39.07 12.45
C ILE A 225 22.59 39.72 11.07
N ILE A 226 23.37 40.79 10.98
CA ILE A 226 23.61 41.49 9.72
C ILE A 226 24.77 40.79 9.01
N ILE A 227 24.45 40.13 7.91
CA ILE A 227 25.42 39.41 7.07
C ILE A 227 25.66 40.26 5.81
N PRO A 228 26.87 40.79 5.57
CA PRO A 228 27.16 41.54 4.35
C PRO A 228 26.82 40.73 3.10
N GLU A 229 26.25 41.38 2.08
CA GLU A 229 25.70 40.67 0.93
C GLU A 229 26.77 39.89 0.14
N ALA A 230 27.95 40.48 -0.05
CA ALA A 230 29.08 39.79 -0.67
C ALA A 230 29.48 38.52 0.09
N PHE A 231 29.44 38.58 1.42
CA PHE A 231 29.78 37.46 2.28
C PHE A 231 28.69 36.36 2.25
N LYS A 232 27.42 36.76 2.25
CA LYS A 232 26.27 35.85 2.05
C LYS A 232 26.43 35.03 0.77
N TRP A 233 26.73 35.67 -0.36
CA TRP A 233 26.89 34.97 -1.63
C TRP A 233 28.10 34.04 -1.67
N LYS A 234 29.25 34.43 -1.08
CA LYS A 234 30.40 33.52 -0.93
C LYS A 234 30.00 32.22 -0.22
N PHE A 235 29.26 32.33 0.88
CA PHE A 235 28.79 31.17 1.65
C PHE A 235 27.75 30.34 0.92
N ILE A 236 26.85 30.97 0.14
CA ILE A 236 25.91 30.26 -0.73
C ILE A 236 26.67 29.43 -1.78
N TYR A 237 27.64 30.02 -2.48
CA TYR A 237 28.44 29.28 -3.47
C TYR A 237 29.23 28.15 -2.83
N PHE A 238 29.83 28.39 -1.66
CA PHE A 238 30.49 27.36 -0.88
C PHE A 238 29.52 26.22 -0.49
N GLY A 239 28.32 26.56 0.01
CA GLY A 239 27.31 25.60 0.41
C GLY A 239 26.79 24.75 -0.74
N ILE A 240 26.56 25.35 -1.91
CA ILE A 240 26.18 24.63 -3.14
C ILE A 240 27.31 23.69 -3.57
N ALA A 241 28.55 24.18 -3.67
CA ALA A 241 29.70 23.37 -4.05
C ALA A 241 29.89 22.18 -3.08
N LEU A 242 29.84 22.45 -1.77
CA LEU A 242 29.93 21.43 -0.74
C LEU A 242 28.79 20.42 -0.84
N PHE A 243 27.56 20.85 -1.11
CA PHE A 243 26.41 19.95 -1.27
C PHE A 243 26.64 18.96 -2.42
N PHE A 244 27.07 19.44 -3.58
CA PHE A 244 27.37 18.57 -4.72
C PHE A 244 28.53 17.61 -4.41
N ILE A 245 29.61 18.10 -3.80
CA ILE A 245 30.76 17.29 -3.41
C ILE A 245 30.34 16.18 -2.45
N VAL A 246 29.56 16.50 -1.42
CA VAL A 246 29.08 15.54 -0.42
C VAL A 246 28.09 14.55 -1.03
N ALA A 247 27.16 14.99 -1.89
CA ALA A 247 26.22 14.10 -2.58
C ALA A 247 26.94 13.09 -3.49
N ILE A 248 27.92 13.55 -4.28
CA ILE A 248 28.75 12.70 -5.14
C ILE A 248 29.64 11.79 -4.29
N GLY A 249 30.24 12.31 -3.21
CA GLY A 249 31.05 11.55 -2.27
C GLY A 249 30.27 10.42 -1.59
N MET A 250 29.05 10.70 -1.12
CA MET A 250 28.16 9.67 -0.56
C MET A 250 27.78 8.62 -1.60
N TRP A 251 27.53 9.02 -2.85
CA TRP A 251 27.28 8.07 -3.92
C TRP A 251 28.48 7.19 -4.22
N PHE A 252 29.68 7.76 -4.24
CA PHE A 252 30.92 7.02 -4.40
C PHE A 252 31.12 6.03 -3.25
N VAL A 253 30.94 6.47 -2.01
CA VAL A 253 30.99 5.61 -0.81
C VAL A 253 30.00 4.45 -0.95
N TYR A 254 28.74 4.74 -1.30
CA TYR A 254 27.74 3.68 -1.47
C TYR A 254 28.05 2.71 -2.60
N SER A 255 28.66 3.18 -3.69
CA SER A 255 28.83 2.39 -4.91
C SER A 255 30.17 1.65 -4.98
N ARG A 256 31.21 2.19 -4.34
CA ARG A 256 32.60 1.78 -4.57
C ARG A 256 33.38 1.42 -3.30
N THR A 257 32.84 1.62 -2.08
CA THR A 257 33.59 1.35 -0.84
C THR A 257 32.98 0.25 0.02
N THR A 258 33.83 -0.34 0.88
CA THR A 258 33.43 -1.37 1.85
C THR A 258 32.47 -0.82 2.91
N LEU A 259 32.63 0.44 3.31
CA LEU A 259 31.73 1.12 4.24
C LEU A 259 30.32 1.23 3.65
N GLY A 260 30.18 1.59 2.38
CA GLY A 260 28.89 1.60 1.69
C GLY A 260 28.21 0.23 1.62
N TYR A 261 28.99 -0.84 1.41
CA TYR A 261 28.48 -2.21 1.47
C TYR A 261 27.98 -2.57 2.88
N LYS A 262 28.72 -2.20 3.93
CA LYS A 262 28.32 -2.44 5.33
C LYS A 262 27.00 -1.74 5.67
N ILE A 263 26.86 -0.46 5.29
CA ILE A 263 25.64 0.33 5.49
C ILE A 263 24.44 -0.34 4.82
N LYS A 264 24.56 -0.72 3.54
CA LYS A 264 23.47 -1.37 2.78
C LYS A 264 23.09 -2.72 3.40
N MET A 265 24.06 -3.52 3.82
CA MET A 265 23.81 -4.85 4.36
C MET A 265 23.05 -4.81 5.69
N ILE A 266 23.39 -3.88 6.58
CA ILE A 266 22.64 -3.68 7.85
C ILE A 266 21.18 -3.33 7.56
N GLY A 267 20.94 -2.45 6.57
CA GLY A 267 19.58 -2.05 6.19
C GLY A 267 18.74 -3.17 5.59
N LEU A 268 19.36 -4.06 4.81
CA LEU A 268 18.68 -5.18 4.16
C LEU A 268 18.40 -6.34 5.13
N ASN A 269 19.40 -6.77 5.90
CA ASN A 269 19.24 -7.87 6.85
C ASN A 269 20.31 -7.82 7.96
N LYS A 270 19.90 -7.39 9.15
CA LYS A 270 20.73 -7.31 10.36
C LYS A 270 21.34 -8.66 10.80
N THR A 271 20.63 -9.76 10.60
CA THR A 271 21.12 -11.09 10.97
C THR A 271 22.26 -11.50 10.05
N ASN A 272 22.11 -11.28 8.74
CA ASN A 272 23.15 -11.56 7.76
C ASN A 272 24.35 -10.63 7.92
N SER A 273 24.15 -9.35 8.30
CA SER A 273 25.28 -8.44 8.52
C SER A 273 26.18 -8.89 9.67
N LYS A 274 25.62 -9.52 10.71
CA LYS A 274 26.41 -10.11 11.81
C LYS A 274 27.21 -11.31 11.35
N TYR A 275 26.62 -12.17 10.52
CA TYR A 275 27.33 -13.32 9.93
C TYR A 275 28.54 -12.90 9.08
N VAL A 276 28.44 -11.77 8.38
CA VAL A 276 29.53 -11.20 7.55
C VAL A 276 30.57 -10.43 8.41
N GLY A 277 30.44 -10.43 9.74
CA GLY A 277 31.41 -9.79 10.65
C GLY A 277 31.27 -8.27 10.78
N ILE A 278 30.12 -7.70 10.43
CA ILE A 278 29.88 -6.26 10.58
C ILE A 278 29.54 -5.93 12.03
N ASN A 279 30.30 -5.02 12.66
CA ASN A 279 29.98 -4.50 13.98
C ASN A 279 28.76 -3.55 13.90
N GLU A 280 27.57 -4.08 14.19
CA GLU A 280 26.30 -3.34 14.15
C GLU A 280 26.33 -2.11 15.05
N LYS A 281 26.92 -2.20 16.25
CA LYS A 281 26.92 -1.12 17.25
C LYS A 281 27.68 0.10 16.76
N VAL A 282 28.95 -0.10 16.37
CA VAL A 282 29.82 0.97 15.87
C VAL A 282 29.23 1.58 14.59
N THR A 283 28.74 0.73 13.68
CA THR A 283 28.18 1.21 12.42
C THR A 283 26.91 2.03 12.64
N THR A 284 26.03 1.62 13.57
CA THR A 284 24.81 2.38 13.94
C THR A 284 25.16 3.76 14.47
N ILE A 285 26.12 3.85 15.40
CA ILE A 285 26.56 5.13 15.98
C ILE A 285 27.18 6.02 14.91
N LEU A 286 28.04 5.47 14.05
CA LEU A 286 28.68 6.19 12.95
C LEU A 286 27.66 6.74 11.95
N ILE A 287 26.66 5.95 11.57
CA ILE A 287 25.60 6.39 10.65
C ILE A 287 24.80 7.55 11.27
N MET A 288 24.42 7.43 12.53
CA MET A 288 23.70 8.49 13.23
C MET A 288 24.58 9.74 13.35
N PHE A 289 25.86 9.60 13.71
CA PHE A 289 26.82 10.70 13.75
C PHE A 289 26.91 11.44 12.41
N LEU A 290 27.10 10.70 11.30
CA LEU A 290 27.16 11.29 9.95
C LEU A 290 25.83 11.94 9.55
N SER A 291 24.70 11.34 9.90
CA SER A 291 23.38 11.93 9.69
C SER A 291 23.23 13.25 10.45
N GLY A 292 23.65 13.29 11.71
CA GLY A 292 23.62 14.50 12.52
C GLY A 292 24.57 15.59 12.02
N ALA A 293 25.75 15.21 11.53
CA ALA A 293 26.70 16.15 10.92
C ALA A 293 26.07 16.88 9.72
N LEU A 294 25.41 16.12 8.82
CA LEU A 294 24.70 16.68 7.67
C LEU A 294 23.49 17.54 8.10
N ALA A 295 22.76 17.12 9.13
CA ALA A 295 21.68 17.91 9.71
C ALA A 295 22.19 19.22 10.33
N GLY A 296 23.37 19.21 10.93
CA GLY A 296 24.06 20.39 11.45
C GLY A 296 24.42 21.39 10.34
N ILE A 297 24.99 20.92 9.23
CA ILE A 297 25.26 21.76 8.04
C ILE A 297 23.96 22.39 7.54
N ALA A 298 22.89 21.62 7.41
CA ALA A 298 21.59 22.14 7.01
C ALA A 298 21.12 23.23 8.00
N GLY A 299 21.22 22.95 9.30
CA GLY A 299 20.89 23.88 10.38
C GLY A 299 21.63 25.21 10.30
N PHE A 300 22.91 25.18 9.95
CA PHE A 300 23.72 26.39 9.80
C PHE A 300 23.14 27.31 8.73
N PHE A 301 22.88 26.78 7.52
CA PHE A 301 22.28 27.58 6.44
C PHE A 301 20.87 28.07 6.78
N TYR A 302 20.04 27.23 7.41
CA TYR A 302 18.67 27.61 7.75
C TYR A 302 18.57 28.59 8.93
N ILE A 303 19.32 28.38 10.00
CA ILE A 303 19.15 29.20 11.21
C ILE A 303 20.00 30.48 11.11
N VAL A 304 21.24 30.38 10.60
CA VAL A 304 22.17 31.51 10.55
C VAL A 304 21.91 32.42 9.34
N PHE A 305 21.72 31.85 8.15
CA PHE A 305 21.58 32.65 6.92
C PHE A 305 20.13 32.95 6.52
N TRP A 306 19.19 32.04 6.85
CA TRP A 306 17.78 32.22 6.53
C TRP A 306 16.99 32.91 7.65
N LEU A 307 16.97 32.35 8.87
CA LEU A 307 16.25 32.96 10.00
C LEU A 307 17.00 34.15 10.63
N LYS A 308 18.34 34.08 10.69
CA LYS A 308 19.26 35.12 11.20
C LYS A 308 19.04 35.61 12.63
N ALA A 309 18.09 35.03 13.36
CA ALA A 309 17.74 35.46 14.71
C ALA A 309 17.37 34.26 15.59
N PRO A 310 17.60 34.36 16.92
CA PRO A 310 17.07 33.39 17.86
C PRO A 310 15.55 33.57 17.98
N SER A 311 14.77 32.74 17.30
CA SER A 311 13.31 32.71 17.45
C SER A 311 12.93 31.87 18.67
N LEU A 312 12.08 32.35 19.58
CA LEU A 312 11.57 31.52 20.68
C LEU A 312 10.75 30.37 20.10
N GLN A 313 11.30 29.16 20.12
CA GLN A 313 10.63 27.97 19.62
C GLN A 313 10.08 27.16 20.79
N THR A 314 8.76 27.01 20.83
CA THR A 314 8.05 26.14 21.79
C THR A 314 7.74 24.76 21.21
N VAL A 315 8.04 24.56 19.92
CA VAL A 315 7.77 23.34 19.15
C VAL A 315 8.97 23.06 18.24
N PRO A 316 9.31 21.78 17.98
CA PRO A 316 10.37 21.45 17.02
C PRO A 316 10.16 22.10 15.65
N VAL A 317 11.24 22.59 15.03
CA VAL A 317 11.24 23.20 13.70
C VAL A 317 10.63 22.25 12.67
N ALA A 318 9.49 22.63 12.09
CA ALA A 318 8.72 21.80 11.18
C ALA A 318 9.50 21.43 9.91
N ILE A 319 10.27 22.37 9.35
CA ILE A 319 11.02 22.19 8.11
C ILE A 319 12.06 21.06 8.19
N GLY A 320 12.51 20.71 9.40
CA GLY A 320 13.38 19.55 9.61
C GLY A 320 12.70 18.22 9.25
N PHE A 321 11.39 18.09 9.52
CA PHE A 321 10.62 16.88 9.19
C PHE A 321 10.35 16.77 7.68
N GLU A 322 10.30 17.89 6.99
CA GLU A 322 10.04 17.97 5.53
C GLU A 322 11.17 17.33 4.71
N SER A 323 12.39 17.31 5.25
CA SER A 323 13.53 16.61 4.66
C SER A 323 13.31 15.10 4.52
N ILE A 324 12.38 14.50 5.29
CA ILE A 324 11.99 13.10 5.13
C ILE A 324 11.36 12.87 3.76
N ALA A 325 10.49 13.78 3.31
CA ALA A 325 9.87 13.69 2.00
C ALA A 325 10.91 13.83 0.88
N VAL A 326 11.87 14.75 1.04
CA VAL A 326 13.01 14.90 0.10
C VAL A 326 13.77 13.58 -0.06
N ALA A 327 14.09 12.89 1.04
CA ALA A 327 14.78 11.61 1.00
C ALA A 327 13.92 10.49 0.36
N LEU A 328 12.60 10.49 0.59
CA LEU A 328 11.67 9.53 0.00
C LEU A 328 11.51 9.72 -1.51
N ILE A 329 11.40 10.96 -1.99
CA ILE A 329 11.38 11.28 -3.44
C ILE A 329 12.68 10.82 -4.09
N ALA A 330 13.80 11.07 -3.42
CA ALA A 330 15.12 10.64 -3.83
C ALA A 330 15.32 9.11 -3.76
N LEU A 331 14.36 8.37 -3.17
CA LEU A 331 14.46 6.93 -2.90
C LEU A 331 15.78 6.57 -2.19
N ASN A 332 16.19 7.40 -1.24
CA ASN A 332 17.45 7.29 -0.48
C ASN A 332 18.72 7.29 -1.35
N SER A 333 18.64 7.79 -2.59
CA SER A 333 19.79 7.98 -3.48
C SER A 333 20.40 9.36 -3.25
N PRO A 334 21.71 9.48 -2.96
CA PRO A 334 22.35 10.79 -2.80
C PRO A 334 22.19 11.70 -4.03
N ILE A 335 22.29 11.16 -5.24
CA ILE A 335 22.06 11.92 -6.48
C ILE A 335 20.60 12.31 -6.63
N GLY A 336 19.67 11.45 -6.17
CA GLY A 336 18.24 11.75 -6.20
C GLY A 336 17.85 12.90 -5.28
N VAL A 337 18.65 13.19 -4.25
CA VAL A 337 18.40 14.31 -3.32
C VAL A 337 18.59 15.64 -4.00
N ILE A 338 19.50 15.78 -4.98
CA ILE A 338 19.76 17.03 -5.70
C ILE A 338 18.47 17.60 -6.34
N PRO A 339 17.79 16.91 -7.28
CA PRO A 339 16.57 17.44 -7.88
C PRO A 339 15.41 17.54 -6.87
N SER A 340 15.38 16.67 -5.84
CA SER A 340 14.33 16.72 -4.81
C SER A 340 14.46 17.95 -3.91
N ALA A 341 15.69 18.31 -3.55
CA ALA A 341 16.01 19.50 -2.78
C ALA A 341 15.74 20.78 -3.59
N ALA A 342 16.01 20.77 -4.90
CA ALA A 342 15.65 21.90 -5.78
C ALA A 342 14.15 22.14 -5.80
N LEU A 343 13.36 21.07 -5.93
CA LEU A 343 11.90 21.14 -5.87
C LEU A 343 11.41 21.71 -4.53
N TYR A 344 11.91 21.21 -3.40
CA TYR A 344 11.52 21.69 -2.07
C TYR A 344 12.02 23.12 -1.80
N GLY A 345 13.21 23.48 -2.26
CA GLY A 345 13.74 24.84 -2.19
C GLY A 345 12.82 25.83 -2.88
N ILE A 346 12.42 25.52 -4.12
CA ILE A 346 11.46 26.32 -4.91
C ILE A 346 10.09 26.40 -4.23
N LEU A 347 9.60 25.31 -3.63
CA LEU A 347 8.29 25.32 -2.97
C LEU A 347 8.33 26.17 -1.69
N TYR A 348 9.35 26.03 -0.85
CA TYR A 348 9.44 26.77 0.41
C TYR A 348 9.79 28.24 0.23
N SER A 349 10.60 28.60 -0.77
CA SER A 349 10.83 30.01 -1.10
C SER A 349 9.55 30.71 -1.55
N SER A 350 8.60 29.97 -2.12
CA SER A 350 7.29 30.49 -2.55
C SER A 350 6.24 30.57 -1.44
N GLN A 351 6.56 30.22 -0.19
CA GLN A 351 5.60 30.28 0.92
C GLN A 351 5.04 31.68 1.13
N ASP A 352 5.85 32.72 0.94
CA ASP A 352 5.43 34.12 1.05
C ASP A 352 4.37 34.52 0.03
N LEU A 353 4.22 33.77 -1.06
CA LEU A 353 3.17 33.99 -2.05
C LEU A 353 1.76 33.77 -1.47
N PHE A 354 1.65 32.97 -0.41
CA PHE A 354 0.42 32.79 0.33
C PHE A 354 0.19 34.00 1.25
N SER A 355 1.23 34.44 1.97
CA SER A 355 1.15 35.50 2.97
C SER A 355 0.99 36.93 2.40
N VAL A 356 1.65 37.21 1.28
CA VAL A 356 1.73 38.54 0.66
C VAL A 356 1.16 38.44 -0.73
N GLY A 357 -0.13 38.75 -0.88
CA GLY A 357 -0.78 38.80 -2.19
C GLY A 357 -0.20 39.93 -3.02
N ARG A 358 0.89 39.63 -3.71
CA ARG A 358 1.53 40.49 -4.71
C ARG A 358 1.05 40.06 -6.10
N ASP A 359 0.95 41.02 -7.01
CA ASP A 359 0.58 40.80 -8.42
C ASP A 359 -0.79 40.13 -8.65
N GLY A 360 -1.81 40.45 -7.84
CA GLY A 360 -3.18 39.97 -8.08
C GLY A 360 -3.39 38.48 -7.80
N THR A 361 -2.45 37.80 -7.14
CA THR A 361 -2.65 36.43 -6.65
C THR A 361 -3.47 36.46 -5.35
N PRO A 362 -4.39 35.50 -5.14
CA PRO A 362 -5.18 35.42 -3.90
C PRO A 362 -4.27 35.40 -2.67
N GLN A 363 -4.58 36.26 -1.69
CA GLN A 363 -4.00 36.19 -0.35
C GLN A 363 -4.55 34.96 0.38
N LEU A 364 -3.94 33.81 0.14
CA LEU A 364 -4.29 32.61 0.89
C LEU A 364 -3.65 32.68 2.28
N ASP A 365 -4.44 32.61 3.36
CA ASP A 365 -3.89 32.53 4.71
C ASP A 365 -2.71 31.54 4.77
N SER A 366 -1.57 32.00 5.29
CA SER A 366 -0.32 31.24 5.43
C SER A 366 -0.51 29.84 6.03
N LYS A 367 -1.60 29.64 6.80
CA LYS A 367 -2.04 28.36 7.35
C LYS A 367 -2.36 27.28 6.31
N TYR A 368 -2.62 27.64 5.06
CA TYR A 368 -2.93 26.68 3.99
C TYR A 368 -1.68 26.09 3.33
N PHE A 369 -0.52 26.74 3.44
CA PHE A 369 0.73 26.25 2.85
C PHE A 369 1.12 24.84 3.37
N PRO A 370 1.04 24.53 4.68
CA PRO A 370 1.26 23.18 5.19
C PRO A 370 0.33 22.10 4.61
N ILE A 371 -0.88 22.47 4.17
CA ILE A 371 -1.80 21.52 3.54
C ILE A 371 -1.27 21.15 2.14
N VAL A 372 -0.83 22.15 1.39
CA VAL A 372 -0.26 21.97 0.04
C VAL A 372 1.02 21.12 0.12
N THR A 373 1.96 21.47 1.00
CA THR A 373 3.18 20.68 1.18
C THR A 373 2.86 19.29 1.72
N GLY A 374 1.93 19.16 2.68
CA GLY A 374 1.47 17.88 3.22
C GLY A 374 0.91 16.92 2.17
N VAL A 375 0.19 17.43 1.17
CA VAL A 375 -0.33 16.62 0.06
C VAL A 375 0.80 16.18 -0.88
N ILE A 376 1.78 17.05 -1.14
CA ILE A 376 2.98 16.69 -1.90
C ILE A 376 3.78 15.62 -1.15
N ILE A 377 3.97 15.75 0.17
CA ILE A 377 4.60 14.71 1.02
C ILE A 377 3.82 13.40 0.92
N PHE A 378 2.50 13.44 1.02
CA PHE A 378 1.68 12.24 0.95
C PHE A 378 1.82 11.54 -0.40
N MET A 379 1.75 12.28 -1.51
CA MET A 379 1.93 11.72 -2.85
C MET A 379 3.33 11.17 -3.07
N THR A 380 4.33 11.79 -2.48
CA THR A 380 5.74 11.36 -2.59
C THR A 380 6.06 10.17 -1.71
N ALA A 381 5.42 10.02 -0.55
CA ALA A 381 5.42 8.77 0.19
C ALA A 381 4.75 7.63 -0.61
N LEU A 382 3.72 7.93 -1.41
CA LEU A 382 3.10 6.99 -2.34
C LEU A 382 3.91 6.75 -3.62
N SER A 383 5.07 7.39 -3.80
CA SER A 383 5.96 7.17 -4.96
C SER A 383 6.27 5.69 -5.19
N ILE A 384 6.43 4.93 -4.11
CA ILE A 384 6.72 3.50 -4.17
C ILE A 384 5.51 2.69 -4.69
N ILE A 385 4.28 3.19 -4.59
CA ILE A 385 3.13 2.57 -5.27
C ILE A 385 3.24 2.77 -6.79
N PHE A 386 3.69 3.96 -7.21
CA PHE A 386 3.97 4.23 -8.63
C PHE A 386 5.07 3.35 -9.21
N TYR A 387 5.88 2.69 -8.36
CA TYR A 387 6.86 1.68 -8.79
C TYR A 387 6.26 0.45 -9.50
N LYS A 388 4.98 0.14 -9.26
CA LYS A 388 4.23 -0.91 -9.98
C LYS A 388 3.30 -0.34 -11.06
N PHE A 389 3.22 0.98 -11.15
CA PHE A 389 2.30 1.69 -12.02
C PHE A 389 2.87 1.76 -13.43
N ARG A 390 2.42 0.82 -14.27
CA ARG A 390 2.87 0.69 -15.65
C ARG A 390 1.87 1.38 -16.58
N ILE A 391 1.66 2.69 -16.51
CA ILE A 391 0.68 3.33 -17.41
C ILE A 391 1.01 2.98 -18.86
N ILE A 392 2.24 3.19 -19.33
CA ILE A 392 2.58 2.99 -20.74
C ILE A 392 2.47 1.51 -21.16
N ASP A 393 3.08 0.58 -20.41
CA ASP A 393 2.97 -0.84 -20.76
C ASP A 393 1.55 -1.37 -20.58
N ALA A 394 0.80 -0.88 -19.59
CA ALA A 394 -0.57 -1.29 -19.35
C ALA A 394 -1.51 -0.70 -20.40
N THR A 395 -1.41 0.58 -20.74
CA THR A 395 -2.21 1.20 -21.81
C THR A 395 -1.91 0.52 -23.14
N ARG A 396 -0.64 0.28 -23.47
CA ARG A 396 -0.25 -0.51 -24.65
C ARG A 396 -0.84 -1.92 -24.62
N LYS A 397 -0.65 -2.64 -23.51
CA LYS A 397 -1.18 -4.01 -23.35
C LYS A 397 -2.69 -4.04 -23.45
N TYR A 398 -3.38 -3.13 -22.79
CA TYR A 398 -4.84 -3.08 -22.82
C TYR A 398 -5.37 -2.61 -24.17
N ALA A 399 -4.74 -1.65 -24.84
CA ALA A 399 -5.09 -1.25 -26.20
C ALA A 399 -5.03 -2.44 -27.16
N VAL A 400 -3.92 -3.19 -27.17
CA VAL A 400 -3.75 -4.40 -27.99
C VAL A 400 -4.79 -5.48 -27.63
N LEU A 401 -5.00 -5.73 -26.34
CA LEU A 401 -5.97 -6.72 -25.89
C LEU A 401 -7.41 -6.33 -26.29
N PHE A 402 -7.77 -5.06 -26.20
CA PHE A 402 -9.09 -4.57 -26.58
C PHE A 402 -9.35 -4.70 -28.08
N CYS A 403 -8.31 -4.67 -28.92
CA CYS A 403 -8.40 -4.89 -30.36
C CYS A 403 -8.52 -6.38 -30.76
N HIS A 404 -8.20 -7.34 -29.88
CA HIS A 404 -8.18 -8.77 -30.23
C HIS A 404 -9.50 -9.49 -29.90
N LYS A 405 -10.10 -10.16 -30.89
CA LYS A 405 -11.39 -10.87 -30.73
C LYS A 405 -11.35 -11.99 -29.68
N GLU A 406 -10.27 -12.75 -29.63
CA GLU A 406 -10.10 -13.87 -28.68
C GLU A 406 -10.01 -13.42 -27.22
N TYR A 407 -9.45 -12.23 -26.97
CA TYR A 407 -9.42 -11.64 -25.63
C TYR A 407 -10.85 -11.46 -25.10
N TRP A 408 -11.76 -10.91 -25.92
CA TRP A 408 -13.14 -10.68 -25.53
C TRP A 408 -13.95 -11.96 -25.31
N ILE A 409 -13.69 -13.01 -26.08
CA ILE A 409 -14.33 -14.33 -25.90
C ILE A 409 -13.92 -14.91 -24.54
N ASN A 410 -12.61 -14.94 -24.25
CA ASN A 410 -12.10 -15.47 -22.99
C ASN A 410 -12.41 -14.57 -21.79
N PHE A 411 -12.42 -13.25 -21.98
CA PHE A 411 -12.88 -12.28 -20.98
C PHE A 411 -14.35 -12.54 -20.61
N LYS A 412 -15.24 -12.69 -21.60
CA LYS A 412 -16.65 -13.04 -21.38
C LYS A 412 -16.79 -14.38 -20.66
N ASN A 413 -16.02 -15.40 -21.02
CA ASN A 413 -16.07 -16.72 -20.37
C ASN A 413 -15.58 -16.68 -18.91
N HIS A 414 -14.46 -16.01 -18.65
CA HIS A 414 -13.93 -15.80 -17.30
C HIS A 414 -14.89 -14.98 -16.43
N HIS A 415 -15.43 -13.89 -16.98
CA HIS A 415 -16.34 -13.01 -16.25
C HIS A 415 -17.75 -13.59 -16.13
N LYS A 416 -18.23 -14.43 -17.04
CA LYS A 416 -19.53 -15.14 -16.94
C LYS A 416 -19.61 -16.05 -15.71
N LEU A 417 -18.48 -16.64 -15.28
CA LEU A 417 -18.39 -17.44 -14.05
C LEU A 417 -18.30 -16.58 -12.76
N THR A 418 -17.97 -15.29 -12.89
CA THR A 418 -17.80 -14.37 -11.76
C THR A 418 -18.90 -13.31 -11.63
N PHE A 419 -19.60 -12.96 -12.71
CA PHE A 419 -20.61 -11.91 -12.75
C PHE A 419 -22.02 -12.43 -12.41
N LYS A 420 -22.63 -11.76 -11.44
CA LYS A 420 -24.05 -11.81 -11.07
C LYS A 420 -24.87 -11.10 -12.18
N ASN A 421 -26.13 -11.52 -12.41
CA ASN A 421 -27.17 -10.86 -13.24
C ASN A 421 -27.15 -11.13 -14.76
N ARG A 422 -27.59 -12.32 -15.19
CA ARG A 422 -27.98 -12.56 -16.60
C ARG A 422 -29.47 -12.41 -16.89
N THR A 423 -30.33 -12.30 -15.88
CA THR A 423 -31.77 -12.09 -16.08
C THR A 423 -32.12 -10.66 -16.53
N HIS A 424 -31.32 -9.65 -16.19
CA HIS A 424 -31.58 -8.26 -16.58
C HIS A 424 -31.08 -7.90 -17.99
N LYS A 425 -29.95 -8.48 -18.44
CA LYS A 425 -29.35 -8.12 -19.76
C LYS A 425 -30.10 -8.67 -20.97
N THR A 426 -30.82 -9.78 -20.83
CA THR A 426 -31.66 -10.31 -21.92
C THR A 426 -32.89 -9.44 -22.12
N TRP A 427 -33.43 -8.88 -21.03
CA TRP A 427 -34.54 -7.94 -21.03
C TRP A 427 -34.15 -6.60 -21.68
N ASP A 428 -33.04 -5.99 -21.27
CA ASP A 428 -32.61 -4.68 -21.82
C ASP A 428 -32.34 -4.71 -23.33
N LYS A 429 -31.97 -5.88 -23.89
CA LYS A 429 -31.67 -6.05 -25.32
C LYS A 429 -32.95 -6.19 -26.17
N GLU A 430 -33.92 -6.94 -25.67
CA GLU A 430 -35.25 -7.07 -26.27
C GLU A 430 -36.02 -5.73 -26.18
N GLU A 431 -35.90 -5.03 -25.04
CA GLU A 431 -36.51 -3.72 -24.83
C GLU A 431 -35.98 -2.67 -25.81
N ASN A 432 -34.67 -2.62 -26.05
CA ASN A 432 -34.08 -1.67 -26.99
C ASN A 432 -34.38 -1.99 -28.46
N ARG A 433 -34.53 -3.27 -28.82
CA ARG A 433 -34.95 -3.67 -30.17
C ARG A 433 -36.39 -3.25 -30.46
N PHE A 434 -37.29 -3.51 -29.50
CA PHE A 434 -38.66 -3.04 -29.56
C PHE A 434 -38.71 -1.50 -29.62
N ARG A 435 -37.84 -0.81 -28.87
CA ARG A 435 -37.72 0.65 -28.91
C ARG A 435 -37.32 1.18 -30.28
N SER A 436 -36.36 0.55 -30.95
CA SER A 436 -35.91 0.97 -32.29
C SER A 436 -36.97 0.72 -33.36
N GLU A 437 -37.60 -0.46 -33.37
CA GLU A 437 -38.67 -0.79 -34.33
C GLU A 437 -39.88 0.14 -34.15
N TRP A 438 -40.15 0.56 -32.91
CA TRP A 438 -41.23 1.50 -32.63
C TRP A 438 -40.91 2.93 -33.08
N LEU A 439 -39.66 3.39 -32.89
CA LEU A 439 -39.19 4.72 -33.28
C LEU A 439 -39.02 4.89 -34.80
N GLU A 440 -38.74 3.82 -35.55
CA GLU A 440 -38.67 3.85 -37.02
C GLU A 440 -40.05 4.06 -37.67
N ASN A 441 -41.11 3.58 -37.03
CA ASN A 441 -42.46 3.61 -37.59
C ASN A 441 -43.25 4.89 -37.28
N HIS A 442 -42.67 5.88 -36.57
CA HIS A 442 -43.37 7.11 -36.16
C HIS A 442 -42.48 8.37 -36.32
N SER A 443 -43.03 9.45 -36.91
CA SER A 443 -42.25 10.64 -37.36
C SER A 443 -41.92 11.68 -36.26
N ASN A 444 -40.99 12.60 -36.57
CA ASN A 444 -40.29 13.42 -35.57
C ASN A 444 -41.09 14.53 -34.87
N ASP A 445 -42.22 15.00 -35.42
CA ASP A 445 -42.98 16.12 -34.86
C ASP A 445 -43.94 15.71 -33.72
N GLU A 446 -44.12 14.41 -33.47
CA GLU A 446 -45.06 13.90 -32.46
C GLU A 446 -44.38 13.44 -31.14
N LYS A 447 -43.14 13.88 -30.89
CA LYS A 447 -42.27 13.27 -29.86
C LYS A 447 -42.64 13.49 -28.39
N SER A 448 -43.56 14.41 -28.06
CA SER A 448 -44.01 14.61 -26.67
C SER A 448 -45.33 13.88 -26.34
N LEU A 449 -46.28 13.84 -27.28
CA LEU A 449 -47.61 13.21 -27.11
C LEU A 449 -47.55 11.68 -27.10
N LEU A 450 -46.60 11.10 -27.83
CA LEU A 450 -46.48 9.67 -28.07
C LEU A 450 -45.81 8.86 -26.94
N SER A 451 -45.29 9.54 -25.91
CA SER A 451 -44.55 8.89 -24.81
C SER A 451 -45.40 7.92 -23.98
N ASN A 452 -46.70 8.19 -23.84
CA ASN A 452 -47.62 7.34 -23.10
C ASN A 452 -48.04 6.10 -23.89
N GLN A 453 -48.16 6.20 -25.21
CA GLN A 453 -48.49 5.06 -26.07
C GLN A 453 -47.32 4.08 -26.20
N TYR A 454 -46.09 4.57 -26.32
CA TYR A 454 -44.88 3.73 -26.24
C TYR A 454 -44.80 2.95 -24.92
N LYS A 455 -45.03 3.62 -23.78
CA LYS A 455 -45.05 2.98 -22.46
C LYS A 455 -46.11 1.88 -22.38
N LEU A 456 -47.26 2.07 -23.01
CA LEU A 456 -48.36 1.12 -23.02
C LEU A 456 -48.07 -0.10 -23.92
N ALA A 457 -47.39 0.11 -25.05
CA ALA A 457 -46.94 -0.95 -25.95
C ALA A 457 -45.79 -1.79 -25.33
N LEU A 458 -44.82 -1.12 -24.68
CA LEU A 458 -43.73 -1.75 -23.92
C LEU A 458 -44.28 -2.63 -22.78
N SER A 459 -45.32 -2.14 -22.11
CA SER A 459 -46.03 -2.85 -21.04
C SER A 459 -46.68 -4.16 -21.54
N LYS A 460 -47.33 -4.13 -22.72
CA LYS A 460 -47.94 -5.32 -23.33
C LYS A 460 -46.89 -6.33 -23.81
N PHE A 461 -45.82 -5.88 -24.47
CA PHE A 461 -44.69 -6.74 -24.88
C PHE A 461 -44.04 -7.45 -23.68
N LYS A 462 -43.79 -6.70 -22.60
CA LYS A 462 -43.28 -7.25 -21.33
C LYS A 462 -44.17 -8.38 -20.82
N LYS A 463 -45.49 -8.17 -20.82
CA LYS A 463 -46.45 -9.16 -20.32
C LYS A 463 -46.40 -10.45 -21.13
N GLN A 464 -46.28 -10.36 -22.46
CA GLN A 464 -46.23 -11.52 -23.36
C GLN A 464 -44.91 -12.32 -23.24
N TRP A 465 -43.76 -11.63 -23.24
CA TRP A 465 -42.45 -12.29 -23.07
C TRP A 465 -42.35 -13.06 -21.75
N PHE A 466 -42.92 -12.52 -20.66
CA PHE A 466 -43.00 -13.21 -19.38
C PHE A 466 -43.95 -14.42 -19.39
N ILE A 467 -44.97 -14.43 -20.25
CA ILE A 467 -45.88 -15.57 -20.43
C ILE A 467 -45.17 -16.70 -21.18
N ASP A 468 -44.43 -16.40 -22.25
CA ASP A 468 -43.68 -17.40 -23.04
C ASP A 468 -42.53 -18.01 -22.23
N TYR A 469 -41.83 -17.18 -21.46
CA TYR A 469 -40.84 -17.64 -20.48
C TYR A 469 -41.48 -18.53 -19.38
N LYS A 470 -42.71 -18.22 -18.94
CA LYS A 470 -43.45 -19.06 -17.99
C LYS A 470 -43.96 -20.36 -18.60
N LEU A 471 -44.35 -20.37 -19.88
CA LEU A 471 -44.81 -21.57 -20.61
C LEU A 471 -43.67 -22.57 -20.81
N ALA A 472 -42.50 -22.11 -21.25
CA ALA A 472 -41.29 -22.93 -21.33
C ALA A 472 -40.90 -23.50 -19.94
N LYS A 473 -41.11 -22.74 -18.86
CA LYS A 473 -40.90 -23.20 -17.49
C LYS A 473 -41.97 -24.21 -17.01
N LYS A 474 -43.18 -24.19 -17.58
CA LYS A 474 -44.33 -25.04 -17.21
C LYS A 474 -44.24 -26.45 -17.82
N GLN A 475 -43.80 -26.57 -19.08
CA GLN A 475 -43.51 -27.88 -19.72
C GLN A 475 -42.45 -28.67 -18.92
N ASN A 476 -41.47 -27.97 -18.34
CA ASN A 476 -40.43 -28.56 -17.49
C ASN A 476 -40.93 -29.05 -16.12
N ALA A 477 -41.99 -28.44 -15.57
CA ALA A 477 -42.60 -28.89 -14.33
C ALA A 477 -43.33 -30.24 -14.53
N VAL A 478 -43.80 -30.52 -15.75
CA VAL A 478 -44.48 -31.76 -16.12
C VAL A 478 -43.49 -32.93 -16.20
N GLU A 479 -42.32 -32.77 -16.85
CA GLU A 479 -41.30 -33.82 -16.88
C GLU A 479 -40.76 -34.17 -15.49
N ILE A 480 -40.54 -33.15 -14.64
CA ILE A 480 -40.12 -33.36 -13.25
C ILE A 480 -41.22 -34.04 -12.42
N ALA A 481 -42.50 -33.71 -12.66
CA ALA A 481 -43.62 -34.39 -12.02
C ALA A 481 -43.73 -35.86 -12.46
N ASN A 482 -43.55 -36.14 -13.75
CA ASN A 482 -43.56 -37.50 -14.29
C ASN A 482 -42.43 -38.36 -13.71
N LEU A 483 -41.21 -37.81 -13.57
CA LEU A 483 -40.10 -38.48 -12.89
C LEU A 483 -40.38 -38.76 -11.42
N LYS A 484 -40.98 -37.79 -10.70
CA LYS A 484 -41.40 -37.99 -9.30
C LYS A 484 -42.47 -39.07 -9.15
N ASN A 485 -43.40 -39.13 -10.09
CA ASN A 485 -44.46 -40.14 -10.09
C ASN A 485 -43.90 -41.53 -10.39
N LYS A 486 -43.04 -41.66 -11.41
CA LYS A 486 -42.32 -42.91 -11.72
C LYS A 486 -41.48 -43.40 -10.55
N TYR A 487 -40.78 -42.51 -9.85
CA TYR A 487 -40.03 -42.86 -8.64
C TYR A 487 -40.93 -43.38 -7.52
N LYS A 488 -42.07 -42.71 -7.25
CA LYS A 488 -43.02 -43.13 -6.22
C LYS A 488 -43.63 -44.50 -6.53
N GLU A 489 -43.92 -44.77 -7.79
CA GLU A 489 -44.49 -46.04 -8.24
C GLU A 489 -43.49 -47.19 -8.09
N ASN A 490 -42.24 -46.99 -8.51
CA ASN A 490 -41.17 -47.96 -8.29
C ASN A 490 -40.96 -48.26 -6.79
N LEU A 491 -41.02 -47.24 -5.94
CA LEU A 491 -40.90 -47.40 -4.48
C LEU A 491 -42.08 -48.17 -3.88
N LYS A 492 -43.28 -48.00 -4.43
CA LYS A 492 -44.48 -48.74 -4.01
C LYS A 492 -44.36 -50.22 -4.38
N ASN A 493 -43.90 -50.52 -5.59
CA ASN A 493 -43.71 -51.90 -6.06
C ASN A 493 -42.63 -52.62 -5.26
N LEU A 494 -41.50 -51.95 -4.97
CA LEU A 494 -40.43 -52.53 -4.15
C LEU A 494 -40.90 -52.84 -2.71
N LYS A 495 -41.73 -51.96 -2.13
CA LYS A 495 -42.35 -52.21 -0.81
C LYS A 495 -43.35 -53.36 -0.82
N ALA A 496 -44.07 -53.57 -1.92
CA ALA A 496 -44.98 -54.70 -2.07
C ALA A 496 -44.23 -56.02 -2.23
N GLN A 497 -43.11 -56.03 -2.98
CA GLN A 497 -42.21 -57.19 -3.07
C GLN A 497 -41.64 -57.57 -1.71
N LEU A 498 -41.14 -56.60 -0.94
CA LEU A 498 -40.72 -56.78 0.45
C LEU A 498 -41.80 -57.45 1.34
N ALA A 499 -43.06 -57.03 1.19
CA ALA A 499 -44.16 -57.60 1.97
C ALA A 499 -44.42 -59.06 1.60
N ASN A 500 -44.32 -59.42 0.32
CA ASN A 500 -44.47 -60.80 -0.16
C ASN A 500 -43.27 -61.69 0.21
N ASP A 501 -42.04 -61.21 -0.04
CA ASP A 501 -40.82 -61.96 0.24
C ASP A 501 -40.64 -62.19 1.75
N SER A 502 -41.06 -61.23 2.57
CA SER A 502 -41.10 -61.42 4.02
C SER A 502 -42.21 -62.35 4.50
N ALA A 503 -43.34 -62.48 3.81
CA ALA A 503 -44.46 -63.34 4.24
C ALA A 503 -44.09 -64.83 4.20
N ASN A 504 -43.13 -65.23 3.38
CA ASN A 504 -42.66 -66.61 3.24
C ASN A 504 -41.67 -67.06 4.33
N ILE A 505 -41.27 -66.18 5.26
CA ILE A 505 -40.34 -66.49 6.34
C ILE A 505 -41.12 -66.63 7.65
N LYS A 506 -41.12 -67.84 8.22
CA LYS A 506 -41.94 -68.21 9.37
C LYS A 506 -41.58 -67.48 10.66
N ASP A 507 -40.31 -67.08 10.86
CA ASP A 507 -39.89 -66.42 12.11
C ASP A 507 -39.03 -65.18 11.87
N LYS A 508 -39.68 -64.03 11.65
CA LYS A 508 -39.06 -62.78 11.17
C LYS A 508 -38.08 -62.12 12.16
N LYS A 509 -38.08 -62.50 13.44
CA LYS A 509 -37.37 -61.74 14.49
C LYS A 509 -35.94 -62.22 14.75
N ASN A 510 -35.60 -63.48 14.45
CA ASN A 510 -34.29 -64.08 14.76
C ASN A 510 -33.68 -64.85 13.58
N ASP A 511 -34.27 -64.74 12.38
CA ASP A 511 -33.81 -65.46 11.20
C ASP A 511 -32.83 -64.58 10.40
N ASP A 512 -31.55 -64.98 10.36
CA ASP A 512 -30.48 -64.26 9.65
C ASP A 512 -30.84 -64.05 8.17
N THR A 513 -31.62 -64.96 7.59
CA THR A 513 -32.13 -64.89 6.22
C THR A 513 -33.06 -63.70 6.01
N TYR A 514 -33.90 -63.36 7.00
CA TYR A 514 -34.78 -62.20 6.98
C TYR A 514 -33.98 -60.89 7.05
N TYR A 515 -32.96 -60.83 7.92
CA TYR A 515 -32.10 -59.65 8.03
C TYR A 515 -31.25 -59.42 6.77
N ALA A 516 -30.75 -60.49 6.13
CA ALA A 516 -30.04 -60.39 4.87
C ALA A 516 -30.93 -59.86 3.73
N LEU A 517 -32.18 -60.34 3.63
CA LEU A 517 -33.18 -59.84 2.67
C LEU A 517 -33.54 -58.37 2.95
N TYR A 518 -33.70 -58.00 4.22
CA TYR A 518 -34.00 -56.63 4.61
C TYR A 518 -32.85 -55.66 4.25
N ILE A 519 -31.60 -56.06 4.49
CA ILE A 519 -30.41 -55.28 4.12
C ILE A 519 -30.30 -55.15 2.59
N LYS A 520 -30.55 -56.22 1.83
CA LYS A 520 -30.54 -56.20 0.36
C LYS A 520 -31.55 -55.19 -0.20
N HIS A 521 -32.77 -55.19 0.31
CA HIS A 521 -33.78 -54.22 -0.11
C HIS A 521 -33.50 -52.79 0.37
N LEU A 522 -32.87 -52.61 1.53
CA LEU A 522 -32.35 -51.30 1.96
C LEU A 522 -31.30 -50.77 0.97
N GLN A 523 -30.42 -51.64 0.48
CA GLN A 523 -29.46 -51.28 -0.56
C GLN A 523 -30.15 -50.93 -1.90
N GLU A 524 -31.16 -51.70 -2.31
CA GLU A 524 -31.94 -51.43 -3.52
C GLU A 524 -32.75 -50.11 -3.44
N THR A 525 -33.37 -49.81 -2.29
CA THR A 525 -34.05 -48.51 -2.07
C THR A 525 -33.09 -47.34 -2.10
N ASN A 526 -31.89 -47.48 -1.51
CA ASN A 526 -30.87 -46.45 -1.56
C ASN A 526 -30.38 -46.21 -3.00
N ASN A 527 -30.12 -47.29 -3.76
CA ASN A 527 -29.73 -47.22 -5.17
C ASN A 527 -30.79 -46.52 -6.04
N LEU A 528 -32.07 -46.86 -5.85
CA LEU A 528 -33.20 -46.19 -6.51
C LEU A 528 -33.27 -44.69 -6.18
N SER A 529 -33.01 -44.32 -4.92
CA SER A 529 -33.00 -42.92 -4.50
C SER A 529 -31.83 -42.15 -5.11
N ASP A 530 -30.66 -42.78 -5.23
CA ASP A 530 -29.45 -42.19 -5.79
C ASP A 530 -29.60 -42.01 -7.31
N GLU A 531 -30.21 -42.97 -8.01
CA GLU A 531 -30.49 -42.87 -9.43
C GLU A 531 -31.51 -41.77 -9.75
N PHE A 532 -32.60 -41.69 -8.98
CA PHE A 532 -33.57 -40.59 -9.08
C PHE A 532 -32.90 -39.23 -8.85
N ASN A 533 -32.08 -39.11 -7.81
CA ASN A 533 -31.38 -37.86 -7.50
C ASN A 533 -30.41 -37.46 -8.63
N LYS A 534 -29.71 -38.43 -9.23
CA LYS A 534 -28.79 -38.19 -10.36
C LYS A 534 -29.53 -37.68 -11.59
N GLN A 535 -30.63 -38.32 -11.98
CA GLN A 535 -31.45 -37.91 -13.13
C GLN A 535 -32.18 -36.58 -12.89
N TYR A 536 -32.67 -36.37 -11.67
CA TYR A 536 -33.28 -35.10 -11.27
C TYR A 536 -32.27 -33.94 -11.34
N ILE A 537 -31.04 -34.15 -10.85
CA ILE A 537 -29.97 -33.14 -10.90
C ILE A 537 -29.54 -32.88 -12.35
N ASP A 538 -29.44 -33.92 -13.19
CA ASP A 538 -29.06 -33.77 -14.60
C ASP A 538 -30.10 -32.95 -15.39
N LEU A 539 -31.39 -33.27 -15.27
CA LEU A 539 -32.47 -32.49 -15.89
C LEU A 539 -32.57 -31.07 -15.33
N TYR A 540 -32.30 -30.90 -14.04
CA TYR A 540 -32.25 -29.59 -13.40
C TYR A 540 -31.06 -28.75 -13.89
N ASN A 541 -29.91 -29.37 -14.15
CA ASN A 541 -28.67 -28.74 -14.61
C ASN A 541 -28.63 -28.50 -16.12
N LYS A 542 -29.28 -29.34 -16.93
CA LYS A 542 -29.30 -29.26 -18.40
C LYS A 542 -29.94 -27.96 -18.91
N TYR A 543 -30.92 -27.41 -18.18
CA TYR A 543 -31.66 -26.22 -18.63
C TYR A 543 -31.73 -25.06 -17.64
N ASN A 544 -31.20 -25.22 -16.41
CA ASN A 544 -30.79 -24.07 -15.61
C ASN A 544 -29.27 -23.92 -15.68
N VAL A 545 -28.77 -22.95 -16.45
CA VAL A 545 -27.40 -22.44 -16.22
C VAL A 545 -27.41 -21.66 -14.91
N LEU A 546 -27.46 -22.37 -13.79
CA LEU A 546 -27.31 -21.78 -12.48
C LEU A 546 -25.91 -21.18 -12.38
N SER A 547 -25.83 -19.97 -11.85
CA SER A 547 -24.52 -19.43 -11.48
C SER A 547 -23.89 -20.38 -10.47
N TYR A 548 -22.59 -20.66 -10.60
CA TYR A 548 -21.75 -21.45 -9.70
C TYR A 548 -22.07 -21.30 -8.18
N ARG A 549 -22.45 -20.10 -7.75
CA ARG A 549 -22.86 -19.83 -6.36
C ARG A 549 -24.19 -20.47 -5.97
N GLN A 550 -25.13 -20.64 -6.90
CA GLN A 550 -26.45 -21.23 -6.66
C GLN A 550 -26.34 -22.75 -6.50
N GLU A 551 -25.57 -23.44 -7.33
CA GLU A 551 -25.36 -24.90 -7.21
C GLU A 551 -24.68 -25.25 -5.88
N LEU A 552 -23.59 -24.55 -5.52
CA LEU A 552 -22.98 -24.67 -4.19
C LEU A 552 -23.92 -24.31 -3.05
N ARG A 553 -24.82 -23.34 -3.23
CA ARG A 553 -25.83 -22.99 -2.22
C ARG A 553 -26.88 -24.08 -2.07
N LEU A 554 -27.29 -24.72 -3.16
CA LEU A 554 -28.25 -25.82 -3.15
C LEU A 554 -27.64 -27.07 -2.53
N ILE A 555 -26.41 -27.42 -2.91
CA ILE A 555 -25.62 -28.50 -2.29
C ILE A 555 -25.38 -28.21 -0.80
N LYS A 556 -25.00 -26.98 -0.45
CA LYS A 556 -24.82 -26.60 0.97
C LYS A 556 -26.14 -26.61 1.74
N ARG A 557 -27.27 -26.31 1.09
CA ARG A 557 -28.61 -26.39 1.69
C ARG A 557 -29.03 -27.84 1.91
N SER A 558 -28.80 -28.73 0.93
CA SER A 558 -29.12 -30.16 1.06
C SER A 558 -28.24 -30.85 2.12
N GLN A 559 -26.98 -30.46 2.24
CA GLN A 559 -26.04 -30.99 3.24
C GLN A 559 -26.12 -30.28 4.61
N LYS A 560 -26.91 -29.20 4.74
CA LYS A 560 -27.01 -28.39 5.98
C LYS A 560 -27.45 -29.20 7.21
N PRO A 561 -28.42 -30.13 7.12
CA PRO A 561 -28.81 -30.96 8.26
C PRO A 561 -27.66 -31.86 8.71
N ARG A 562 -26.99 -32.53 7.76
CA ARG A 562 -25.84 -33.40 8.02
C ARG A 562 -24.63 -32.65 8.59
N LEU A 563 -24.41 -31.41 8.16
CA LEU A 563 -23.39 -30.52 8.74
C LEU A 563 -23.72 -30.12 10.19
N LYS A 564 -25.00 -29.86 10.52
CA LYS A 564 -25.41 -29.58 11.90
C LYS A 564 -25.23 -30.81 12.78
N GLU A 565 -25.61 -31.98 12.27
CA GLU A 565 -25.43 -33.25 12.95
C GLU A 565 -23.94 -33.55 13.19
N PHE A 566 -23.08 -33.39 12.19
CA PHE A 566 -21.64 -33.53 12.35
C PHE A 566 -21.05 -32.52 13.36
N SER A 567 -21.54 -31.28 13.38
CA SER A 567 -21.10 -30.27 14.34
C SER A 567 -21.39 -30.66 15.79
N TYR A 568 -22.44 -31.44 16.06
CA TYR A 568 -22.72 -31.99 17.38
C TYR A 568 -21.65 -33.01 17.80
N TYR A 569 -21.34 -33.97 16.91
CA TYR A 569 -20.28 -34.97 17.17
C TYR A 569 -18.90 -34.35 17.32
N GLN A 570 -18.61 -33.30 16.54
CA GLN A 570 -17.36 -32.56 16.65
C GLN A 570 -17.25 -31.85 18.01
N LYS A 571 -18.32 -31.19 18.47
CA LYS A 571 -18.34 -30.57 19.80
C LYS A 571 -18.20 -31.60 20.92
N LYS A 572 -18.83 -32.77 20.77
CA LYS A 572 -18.68 -33.90 21.71
C LYS A 572 -17.21 -34.36 21.77
N TYR A 573 -16.59 -34.59 20.62
CA TYR A 573 -15.16 -34.92 20.52
C TYR A 573 -14.28 -33.86 21.19
N ASP A 574 -14.43 -32.58 20.85
CA ASP A 574 -13.62 -31.50 21.42
C ASP A 574 -13.74 -31.43 22.94
N THR A 575 -14.95 -31.66 23.48
CA THR A 575 -15.21 -31.66 24.93
C THR A 575 -14.55 -32.87 25.61
N THR A 576 -14.66 -34.06 25.02
CA THR A 576 -14.06 -35.29 25.56
C THR A 576 -12.53 -35.21 25.52
N VAL A 577 -11.94 -34.76 24.42
CA VAL A 577 -10.48 -34.59 24.31
C VAL A 577 -9.96 -33.56 25.30
N SER A 578 -10.67 -32.43 25.47
CA SER A 578 -10.27 -31.42 26.46
C SER A 578 -10.29 -31.97 27.89
N LYS A 579 -11.29 -32.80 28.24
CA LYS A 579 -11.35 -33.48 29.54
C LYS A 579 -10.19 -34.46 29.72
N LEU A 580 -9.96 -35.33 28.73
CA LEU A 580 -8.85 -36.30 28.77
C LEU A 580 -7.48 -35.63 28.95
N ILE A 581 -7.25 -34.51 28.27
CA ILE A 581 -6.01 -33.73 28.39
C ILE A 581 -5.88 -33.10 29.78
N LEU A 582 -6.97 -32.59 30.36
CA LEU A 582 -6.95 -31.98 31.69
C LEU A 582 -6.76 -33.02 32.80
N GLU A 583 -7.41 -34.18 32.68
CA GLU A 583 -7.31 -35.30 33.63
C GLU A 583 -5.90 -35.91 33.63
N ASN A 584 -5.22 -35.94 32.49
CA ASN A 584 -3.88 -36.49 32.35
C ASN A 584 -2.76 -35.43 32.33
N ALA A 585 -3.04 -34.19 32.77
CA ALA A 585 -2.08 -33.07 32.71
C ALA A 585 -0.80 -33.28 33.56
N LYS A 586 -0.85 -34.18 34.56
CA LYS A 586 0.27 -34.54 35.45
C LYS A 586 0.60 -36.05 35.38
N ALA A 587 0.19 -36.73 34.32
CA ALA A 587 0.27 -38.18 34.21
C ALA A 587 1.66 -38.68 33.76
N ASP A 588 1.99 -39.93 34.11
CA ASP A 588 3.24 -40.58 33.69
C ASP A 588 3.26 -40.90 32.19
N THR A 589 4.43 -41.14 31.61
CA THR A 589 4.63 -41.38 30.17
C THR A 589 3.75 -42.50 29.59
N LYS A 590 3.51 -43.58 30.36
CA LYS A 590 2.60 -44.68 29.96
C LYS A 590 1.14 -44.24 29.91
N GLN A 591 0.72 -43.38 30.83
CA GLN A 591 -0.65 -42.84 30.89
C GLN A 591 -0.88 -41.81 29.77
N LEU A 592 0.12 -40.97 29.48
CA LEU A 592 0.10 -40.07 28.31
C LEU A 592 -0.02 -40.84 26.99
N MET A 593 0.69 -41.95 26.86
CA MET A 593 0.63 -42.78 25.63
C MET A 593 -0.76 -43.39 25.44
N ASN A 594 -1.38 -43.91 26.51
CA ASN A 594 -2.76 -44.40 26.48
C ASN A 594 -3.76 -43.30 26.13
N MET A 595 -3.59 -42.09 26.68
CA MET A 595 -4.41 -40.93 26.35
C MET A 595 -4.32 -40.56 24.87
N TYR A 596 -3.11 -40.54 24.28
CA TYR A 596 -2.96 -40.27 22.86
C TYR A 596 -3.59 -41.34 21.97
N ASP A 597 -3.52 -42.62 22.37
CA ASP A 597 -4.19 -43.72 21.68
C ASP A 597 -5.72 -43.58 21.73
N GLU A 598 -6.26 -43.17 22.87
CA GLU A 598 -7.70 -42.92 23.04
C GLU A 598 -8.17 -41.72 22.21
N ILE A 599 -7.40 -40.61 22.19
CA ILE A 599 -7.67 -39.46 21.33
C ILE A 599 -7.63 -39.87 19.84
N SER A 600 -6.68 -40.73 19.47
CA SER A 600 -6.56 -41.26 18.11
C SER A 600 -7.81 -42.07 17.70
N LYS A 601 -8.30 -42.95 18.57
CA LYS A 601 -9.55 -43.71 18.37
C LYS A 601 -10.76 -42.78 18.22
N LEU A 602 -10.93 -41.81 19.13
CA LEU A 602 -12.01 -40.83 19.07
C LEU A 602 -11.97 -40.00 17.77
N LYS A 603 -10.77 -39.67 17.30
CA LYS A 603 -10.58 -38.93 16.04
C LYS A 603 -10.94 -39.79 14.84
N PHE A 604 -10.60 -41.07 14.86
CA PHE A 604 -10.97 -42.02 13.81
C PHE A 604 -12.49 -42.24 13.75
N GLU A 605 -13.16 -42.35 14.91
CA GLU A 605 -14.62 -42.42 14.99
C GLU A 605 -15.29 -41.16 14.44
N LEU A 606 -14.79 -39.97 14.79
CA LEU A 606 -15.27 -38.71 14.25
C LEU A 606 -15.12 -38.67 12.71
N GLN A 607 -14.00 -39.19 12.18
CA GLN A 607 -13.78 -39.28 10.74
C GLN A 607 -14.71 -40.28 10.06
N ARG A 608 -14.97 -41.45 10.64
CA ARG A 608 -15.99 -42.38 10.14
C ARG A 608 -17.36 -41.72 10.09
N LYS A 609 -17.80 -41.06 11.17
CA LYS A 609 -19.07 -40.34 11.20
C LYS A 609 -19.17 -39.26 10.13
N ARG A 610 -18.06 -38.60 9.79
CA ARG A 610 -18.01 -37.64 8.66
C ARG A 610 -18.25 -38.32 7.31
N ILE A 611 -17.69 -39.50 7.11
CA ILE A 611 -17.82 -40.30 5.89
C ILE A 611 -19.23 -40.87 5.78
N ASP A 612 -19.78 -41.44 6.86
CA ASP A 612 -21.14 -41.99 6.94
C ASP A 612 -22.20 -40.95 6.60
N LEU A 613 -21.99 -39.69 7.02
CA LEU A 613 -22.86 -38.56 6.68
C LEU A 613 -22.70 -38.07 5.23
N GLY A 614 -21.80 -38.65 4.45
CA GLY A 614 -21.55 -38.27 3.05
C GLY A 614 -20.93 -36.88 2.89
N LEU A 615 -20.27 -36.33 3.93
CA LEU A 615 -19.64 -35.00 3.87
C LEU A 615 -18.32 -35.01 3.08
N GLY A 616 -17.76 -36.19 2.79
CA GLY A 616 -16.60 -36.37 1.91
C GLY A 616 -16.90 -35.99 0.46
N THR A 617 -18.01 -36.48 -0.10
CA THR A 617 -18.44 -36.17 -1.48
C THR A 617 -18.75 -34.68 -1.66
N TYR A 618 -19.30 -34.02 -0.63
CA TYR A 618 -19.46 -32.57 -0.59
C TYR A 618 -18.11 -31.84 -0.70
N GLN A 619 -17.09 -32.27 0.04
CA GLN A 619 -15.77 -31.67 0.02
C GLN A 619 -15.08 -31.87 -1.34
N ASP A 620 -15.23 -33.05 -1.95
CA ASP A 620 -14.68 -33.37 -3.27
C ASP A 620 -15.32 -32.54 -4.38
N LEU A 621 -16.65 -32.34 -4.34
CA LEU A 621 -17.34 -31.43 -5.24
C LEU A 621 -16.80 -30.00 -5.08
N VAL A 622 -16.68 -29.50 -3.85
CA VAL A 622 -16.09 -28.18 -3.57
C VAL A 622 -14.66 -28.06 -4.10
N ASN A 623 -13.85 -29.12 -3.99
CA ASN A 623 -12.47 -29.14 -4.46
C ASN A 623 -12.37 -29.20 -5.99
N LYS A 624 -13.14 -30.07 -6.64
CA LYS A 624 -13.27 -30.16 -8.11
C LYS A 624 -13.64 -28.79 -8.70
N HIS A 625 -14.52 -28.07 -8.03
CA HIS A 625 -14.92 -26.73 -8.41
C HIS A 625 -13.85 -25.65 -8.20
N LYS A 626 -13.12 -25.67 -7.07
CA LYS A 626 -11.96 -24.79 -6.87
C LYS A 626 -10.92 -25.01 -7.97
N ALA A 627 -10.72 -26.25 -8.39
CA ALA A 627 -9.82 -26.61 -9.49
C ALA A 627 -10.32 -26.03 -10.83
N GLN A 628 -11.60 -26.20 -11.18
CA GLN A 628 -12.18 -25.64 -12.41
C GLN A 628 -12.05 -24.11 -12.48
N ARG A 629 -12.37 -23.39 -11.40
CA ARG A 629 -12.22 -21.91 -11.36
C ARG A 629 -10.76 -21.48 -11.52
N ARG A 630 -9.83 -22.21 -10.90
CA ARG A 630 -8.40 -21.97 -11.09
C ARG A 630 -8.00 -22.20 -12.54
N ASN A 631 -8.47 -23.28 -13.16
CA ASN A 631 -8.17 -23.61 -14.55
C ASN A 631 -8.68 -22.51 -15.52
N THR A 632 -9.94 -22.07 -15.42
CA THR A 632 -10.44 -20.98 -16.28
C THR A 632 -9.70 -19.66 -16.07
N LYS A 633 -9.24 -19.37 -14.85
CA LYS A 633 -8.38 -18.21 -14.58
C LYS A 633 -7.01 -18.36 -15.23
N LEU A 634 -6.44 -19.56 -15.23
CA LEU A 634 -5.15 -19.86 -15.86
C LEU A 634 -5.25 -19.73 -17.38
N ILE A 635 -6.30 -20.30 -18.00
CA ILE A 635 -6.57 -20.19 -19.45
C ILE A 635 -6.77 -18.73 -19.86
N TYR A 636 -7.56 -17.96 -19.11
CA TYR A 636 -7.72 -16.52 -19.39
C TYR A 636 -6.38 -15.77 -19.30
N LYS A 637 -5.53 -16.12 -18.33
CA LYS A 637 -4.21 -15.50 -18.16
C LYS A 637 -3.23 -15.90 -19.24
N SER A 638 -3.24 -17.16 -19.71
CA SER A 638 -2.37 -17.63 -20.79
C SER A 638 -2.71 -16.92 -22.10
N VAL A 639 -3.98 -16.93 -22.51
CA VAL A 639 -4.42 -16.26 -23.74
C VAL A 639 -4.13 -14.74 -23.69
N LYS A 640 -4.36 -14.10 -22.54
CA LYS A 640 -4.03 -12.67 -22.34
C LYS A 640 -2.53 -12.39 -22.52
N ASN A 641 -1.67 -13.33 -22.14
CA ASN A 641 -0.23 -13.16 -22.28
C ASN A 641 0.24 -13.46 -23.70
N GLU A 642 -0.28 -14.53 -24.31
CA GLU A 642 0.04 -14.94 -25.67
C GLU A 642 -0.29 -13.86 -26.72
N ILE A 643 -1.47 -13.25 -26.64
CA ILE A 643 -1.86 -12.13 -27.53
C ILE A 643 -0.86 -10.97 -27.43
N PHE A 644 -0.42 -10.66 -26.21
CA PHE A 644 0.51 -9.55 -25.99
C PHE A 644 1.94 -9.89 -26.42
N GLU A 645 2.40 -11.11 -26.16
CA GLU A 645 3.72 -11.60 -26.59
C GLU A 645 3.83 -11.67 -28.11
N ASN A 646 2.80 -12.15 -28.81
CA ASN A 646 2.76 -12.19 -30.27
C ASN A 646 2.82 -10.79 -30.89
N PHE A 647 2.16 -9.81 -30.27
CA PHE A 647 2.26 -8.40 -30.68
C PHE A 647 3.67 -7.84 -30.45
N GLU A 648 4.27 -8.07 -29.29
CA GLU A 648 5.65 -7.63 -29.01
C GLU A 648 6.66 -8.27 -29.97
N ILE A 649 6.50 -9.57 -30.27
CA ILE A 649 7.35 -10.26 -31.23
C ILE A 649 7.21 -9.61 -32.61
N LYS A 650 5.99 -9.43 -33.11
CA LYS A 650 5.73 -8.93 -34.47
C LYS A 650 6.24 -7.52 -34.72
N TYR A 651 6.06 -6.60 -33.77
CA TYR A 651 6.33 -5.18 -33.99
C TYR A 651 7.61 -4.65 -33.34
N PHE A 652 8.14 -5.33 -32.33
CA PHE A 652 9.32 -4.85 -31.60
C PHE A 652 10.51 -5.81 -31.68
N LYS A 653 10.32 -7.13 -31.69
CA LYS A 653 11.44 -8.09 -31.77
C LYS A 653 11.80 -8.51 -33.18
N LYS A 654 10.82 -8.72 -34.07
CA LYS A 654 11.03 -9.11 -35.47
C LYS A 654 11.86 -8.06 -36.23
N PRO A 655 11.49 -6.75 -36.23
CA PRO A 655 12.33 -5.73 -36.86
C PRO A 655 13.69 -5.57 -36.18
N TYR A 656 13.83 -5.80 -34.87
CA TYR A 656 15.14 -5.77 -34.21
C TYR A 656 16.04 -6.94 -34.63
N LYS A 657 15.46 -8.14 -34.79
CA LYS A 657 16.17 -9.33 -35.29
C LYS A 657 16.55 -9.17 -36.76
N ASP A 658 15.67 -8.60 -37.58
CA ASP A 658 15.93 -8.31 -38.99
C ASP A 658 16.96 -7.18 -39.17
N LEU A 659 16.99 -6.18 -38.27
CA LEU A 659 18.05 -5.17 -38.20
C LEU A 659 19.38 -5.80 -37.78
N VAL A 660 19.41 -6.61 -36.71
CA VAL A 660 20.64 -7.27 -36.27
C VAL A 660 21.19 -8.18 -37.36
N VAL A 661 20.34 -8.96 -38.05
CA VAL A 661 20.75 -9.81 -39.17
C VAL A 661 21.23 -9.00 -40.38
N ARG A 662 20.68 -7.81 -40.65
CA ARG A 662 21.18 -6.90 -41.70
C ARG A 662 22.52 -6.23 -41.39
N TYR A 663 22.91 -6.15 -40.11
CA TYR A 663 24.13 -5.45 -39.69
C TYR A 663 25.18 -6.36 -39.04
N THR A 664 24.90 -7.66 -38.86
CA THR A 664 25.94 -8.65 -38.61
C THR A 664 26.53 -9.09 -39.94
N PRO A 665 27.84 -8.89 -40.19
CA PRO A 665 28.46 -9.56 -41.30
C PRO A 665 28.29 -11.07 -41.11
N ILE A 666 27.92 -11.76 -42.18
CA ILE A 666 27.98 -13.22 -42.22
C ILE A 666 29.46 -13.53 -42.31
N LEU A 667 30.08 -13.87 -41.19
CA LEU A 667 31.44 -14.37 -41.16
C LEU A 667 31.42 -15.84 -41.60
N ASP A 668 32.33 -16.24 -42.49
CA ASP A 668 32.55 -17.65 -42.78
C ASP A 668 33.16 -18.38 -41.55
N GLU A 669 33.35 -19.70 -41.63
CA GLU A 669 33.94 -20.49 -40.53
C GLU A 669 35.36 -20.03 -40.10
N LYS A 670 36.01 -19.13 -40.86
CA LYS A 670 37.32 -18.54 -40.57
C LYS A 670 37.26 -17.11 -40.05
N GLY A 671 36.08 -16.50 -39.94
CA GLY A 671 35.92 -15.17 -39.34
C GLY A 671 36.14 -14.01 -40.31
N GLU A 672 36.00 -14.20 -41.62
CA GLU A 672 36.06 -13.13 -42.63
C GLU A 672 34.67 -12.84 -43.23
N ASN A 673 34.40 -11.56 -43.56
CA ASN A 673 33.12 -11.12 -44.12
C ASN A 673 32.90 -11.73 -45.52
N ILE A 674 31.78 -12.44 -45.71
CA ILE A 674 31.29 -12.86 -47.03
C ILE A 674 30.70 -11.67 -47.79
#